data_AF-A0A661MK92-F1
#
_entry.id   AF-A0A661MK92-F1
#
_cell.length_a   1.000
_cell.length_b   1.000
_cell.length_c   1.000
_cell.angle_alpha   90.00
_cell.angle_beta   90.00
_cell.angle_gamma   90.00
#
_symmetry.space_group_name_H-M   'P 1'
#
loop_
_entity.id
_entity.type
_entity.pdbx_description
1 polymer ?
#
loop_
_entity_poly.entity_id
_entity_poly.type
_entity_poly.pdbx_seq_one_letter_code
_entity_poly.pdbx_strand_id
1 'polypeptide(L)'
;MNNFVKPLLILLVVFLSAGNAHASFYDDNDFDGADLALFASAFDSKAGDPHYDLAADFAHDGDVDSNDLQFFSAEFGSSNCFPPEIATEIGSDGGTIEVVESTSQIVGTRLLIPPQSVDQPVPITVSNGSSDGFPSSSFLLIAPVVKLGPDGVTFSKEIELFVPYPDTDNDGIIDGTGVEEEKLFVLAREASDDEWHIIPKIGQDNLSNTITILTSHFSEYTVTTEDIINEFADEFDEDICKDESFYMRSDDLKHNNLCGTSLDLIKTEYSYLKLTYPSGRETVGPDGASEADTRKFFQYGTFLAKFKAAPHKNLPKGNIISAFFTYRNEKLDEYEKIGMTDNHEIDFEIYSGRPNEVQIMVWRDYDSETNYLYREKPNRIGWKIDLTTGHIQRTKNRYEFGGWEDIIEDKSDTIPGFNATDNFYIYGFRWEPVSIEFFMIHDGRKVRLLTYCPDRPDLFIPSLPQHIIFNTWREKDSAVATDDHTMEVDFVYYGEDEDRDGWPDHVDDCPSIYDPDQNLNQCASVLVLQEEFLEDSLNGWTAKDLFYGLQGNTAYVYEGYYTAGDGTQLGGHHKELDQEISGTSFMIEFRSRSRNKYGVGAINVGLLVDTTVYDNPFGGKSANGYFVAVGSYQGRVIVFKMEKGQYTLLAQTTKGGFPQDENFHIVRVYHLSSGSWSIFVDGKEQTLETAKKDMSFTNFRFISLGLDPNDGTTTNALDDIYVYDTD
;
A
#
# COMPACT_ATOMS: atom_id res chain seq x y z
N MET A 1 30.33 38.98 -34.58
CA MET A 1 30.83 38.01 -33.59
C MET A 1 30.18 38.18 -32.22
N ASN A 2 29.79 39.38 -31.79
CA ASN A 2 29.10 39.57 -30.49
C ASN A 2 27.66 39.00 -30.40
N ASN A 3 26.96 38.80 -31.53
CA ASN A 3 25.57 38.31 -31.53
C ASN A 3 25.44 36.77 -31.45
N PHE A 4 26.55 36.02 -31.43
CA PHE A 4 26.54 34.55 -31.29
C PHE A 4 27.11 34.08 -29.93
N VAL A 5 27.77 34.96 -29.17
CA VAL A 5 28.36 34.61 -27.88
C VAL A 5 27.35 34.77 -26.73
N LYS A 6 26.43 35.75 -26.83
CA LYS A 6 25.40 35.99 -25.81
C LYS A 6 24.46 34.77 -25.58
N PRO A 7 23.87 34.13 -26.62
CA PRO A 7 22.99 32.98 -26.42
C PRO A 7 23.72 31.75 -25.87
N LEU A 8 24.99 31.57 -26.27
CA LEU A 8 25.81 30.44 -25.86
C LEU A 8 26.27 30.54 -24.38
N LEU A 9 26.35 31.76 -23.84
CA LEU A 9 26.72 32.00 -22.44
C LEU A 9 25.51 31.79 -21.51
N ILE A 10 24.31 32.21 -21.93
CA ILE A 10 23.05 31.98 -21.20
C ILE A 10 22.78 30.46 -21.11
N LEU A 11 22.98 29.72 -22.19
CA LEU A 11 22.82 28.25 -22.22
C LEU A 11 23.76 27.50 -21.25
N LEU A 12 24.87 28.11 -20.84
CA LEU A 12 25.86 27.47 -19.95
C LEU A 12 25.59 27.75 -18.47
N VAL A 13 24.80 28.79 -18.14
CA VAL A 13 24.56 29.25 -16.76
C VAL A 13 23.30 28.60 -16.15
N VAL A 14 22.33 28.19 -16.98
CA VAL A 14 21.07 27.55 -16.53
C VAL A 14 21.28 26.24 -15.75
N PHE A 15 22.48 25.65 -15.76
CA PHE A 15 22.77 24.41 -15.04
C PHE A 15 23.20 24.57 -13.56
N LEU A 16 23.22 25.79 -12.98
CA LEU A 16 23.83 26.01 -11.65
C LEU A 16 23.14 27.13 -10.81
N SER A 17 21.91 26.96 -10.35
CA SER A 17 21.41 27.71 -9.16
C SER A 17 20.10 27.17 -8.59
N ALA A 18 19.89 27.42 -7.29
CA ALA A 18 18.64 27.19 -6.55
C ALA A 18 18.21 28.50 -5.87
N GLY A 19 16.93 28.86 -5.96
CA GLY A 19 16.31 30.01 -5.29
C GLY A 19 15.02 30.46 -5.96
N ASN A 20 13.95 30.69 -5.17
CA ASN A 20 12.57 30.88 -5.61
C ASN A 20 12.25 32.33 -6.04
N ALA A 21 11.51 32.51 -7.16
CA ALA A 21 10.57 33.61 -7.45
C ALA A 21 9.72 33.30 -8.70
N HIS A 22 8.40 33.59 -8.68
CA HIS A 22 7.41 33.18 -9.71
C HIS A 22 6.79 34.34 -10.52
N ALA A 23 6.85 34.23 -11.86
CA ALA A 23 5.85 34.69 -12.85
C ALA A 23 6.24 34.15 -14.25
N SER A 24 5.39 33.36 -14.93
CA SER A 24 5.67 32.93 -16.33
C SER A 24 5.35 34.04 -17.33
N PHE A 25 5.96 34.01 -18.52
CA PHE A 25 5.87 35.12 -19.48
C PHE A 25 4.59 35.14 -20.32
N TYR A 26 3.84 34.04 -20.38
CA TYR A 26 2.77 33.85 -21.36
C TYR A 26 1.42 33.37 -20.80
N ASP A 27 1.19 33.45 -19.49
CA ASP A 27 -0.05 32.97 -18.83
C ASP A 27 -0.34 31.46 -19.10
N ASP A 28 0.65 30.70 -19.58
CA ASP A 28 0.58 29.25 -19.82
C ASP A 28 1.13 28.40 -18.67
N ASN A 29 1.61 29.06 -17.61
CA ASN A 29 1.91 28.48 -16.31
C ASN A 29 3.05 27.42 -16.30
N ASP A 30 3.94 27.41 -17.29
CA ASP A 30 5.23 26.72 -17.24
C ASP A 30 6.40 27.68 -17.52
N PHE A 31 7.62 27.23 -17.21
CA PHE A 31 8.86 27.93 -17.56
C PHE A 31 9.62 27.10 -18.59
N ASP A 32 9.29 27.30 -19.86
CA ASP A 32 9.73 26.47 -20.96
C ASP A 32 10.63 27.21 -21.96
N GLY A 33 10.90 26.57 -23.11
CA GLY A 33 11.73 27.16 -24.15
C GLY A 33 11.21 28.48 -24.73
N ALA A 34 9.91 28.77 -24.63
CA ALA A 34 9.30 30.03 -25.03
C ALA A 34 9.65 31.14 -24.04
N ASP A 35 9.55 30.88 -22.73
CA ASP A 35 9.95 31.82 -21.68
C ASP A 35 11.43 32.18 -21.76
N LEU A 36 12.29 31.19 -22.02
CA LEU A 36 13.72 31.43 -22.20
C LEU A 36 13.99 32.31 -23.43
N ALA A 37 13.20 32.16 -24.49
CA ALA A 37 13.35 32.99 -25.68
C ALA A 37 12.96 34.45 -25.37
N LEU A 38 11.93 34.68 -24.56
CA LEU A 38 11.51 36.02 -24.15
C LEU A 38 12.51 36.64 -23.18
N PHE A 39 12.90 35.92 -22.12
CA PHE A 39 13.94 36.33 -21.19
C PHE A 39 15.25 36.69 -21.92
N ALA A 40 15.72 35.82 -22.83
CA ALA A 40 16.93 36.07 -23.60
C ALA A 40 16.82 37.29 -24.54
N SER A 41 15.61 37.66 -24.96
CA SER A 41 15.36 38.84 -25.78
C SER A 41 15.38 40.14 -24.98
N ALA A 42 15.03 40.07 -23.69
CA ALA A 42 15.04 41.20 -22.75
C ALA A 42 16.35 41.34 -21.96
N PHE A 43 17.17 40.29 -21.89
CA PHE A 43 18.44 40.30 -21.13
C PHE A 43 19.40 41.42 -21.55
N ASP A 44 19.98 42.12 -20.57
CA ASP A 44 20.83 43.32 -20.71
C ASP A 44 20.05 44.57 -21.15
N SER A 45 18.78 44.68 -20.74
CA SER A 45 17.92 45.86 -20.94
C SER A 45 17.44 46.43 -19.61
N LYS A 46 16.85 47.63 -19.64
CA LYS A 46 16.33 48.32 -18.44
C LYS A 46 15.07 49.10 -18.73
N ALA A 47 14.32 49.45 -17.68
CA ALA A 47 13.07 50.17 -17.78
C ALA A 47 13.18 51.40 -18.71
N GLY A 48 12.44 51.37 -19.82
CA GLY A 48 12.44 52.40 -20.86
C GLY A 48 13.25 52.07 -22.12
N ASP A 49 14.03 50.99 -22.13
CA ASP A 49 14.67 50.48 -23.33
C ASP A 49 13.65 49.78 -24.25
N PRO A 50 13.83 49.81 -25.60
CA PRO A 50 12.89 49.20 -26.54
C PRO A 50 12.72 47.68 -26.43
N HIS A 51 13.63 47.01 -25.72
CA HIS A 51 13.66 45.56 -25.52
C HIS A 51 13.45 45.18 -24.07
N TYR A 52 13.20 46.14 -23.18
CA TYR A 52 12.83 45.85 -21.80
C TYR A 52 11.45 45.25 -21.75
N ASP A 53 11.35 44.13 -21.06
CA ASP A 53 10.12 43.46 -20.74
C ASP A 53 10.02 43.38 -19.22
N LEU A 54 8.94 43.93 -18.67
CA LEU A 54 8.70 43.91 -17.23
C LEU A 54 8.55 42.47 -16.71
N ALA A 55 8.07 41.55 -17.56
CA ALA A 55 7.96 40.15 -17.19
C ALA A 55 9.33 39.47 -17.04
N ALA A 56 10.41 40.06 -17.60
CA ALA A 56 11.76 39.50 -17.51
C ALA A 56 12.57 40.01 -16.32
N ASP A 57 12.08 41.04 -15.65
CA ASP A 57 12.70 41.69 -14.48
C ASP A 57 12.19 41.00 -13.19
N PHE A 58 12.60 39.74 -13.02
CA PHE A 58 12.23 38.85 -11.90
C PHE A 58 12.66 39.40 -10.53
N ALA A 59 13.75 40.16 -10.46
CA ALA A 59 14.22 40.80 -9.23
C ALA A 59 13.50 42.14 -8.94
N HIS A 60 12.72 42.64 -9.89
CA HIS A 60 11.96 43.90 -9.83
C HIS A 60 12.83 45.12 -9.49
N ASP A 61 14.06 45.17 -10.00
CA ASP A 61 14.99 46.27 -9.74
C ASP A 61 15.09 47.28 -10.89
N GLY A 62 14.39 47.03 -12.00
CA GLY A 62 14.29 47.91 -13.15
C GLY A 62 15.29 47.58 -14.26
N ASP A 63 16.13 46.56 -14.09
CA ASP A 63 17.07 46.03 -15.08
C ASP A 63 16.74 44.53 -15.32
N VAL A 64 16.99 44.00 -16.51
CA VAL A 64 16.88 42.55 -16.81
C VAL A 64 18.29 42.02 -16.98
N ASP A 65 18.87 41.42 -15.95
CA ASP A 65 20.28 41.05 -15.89
C ASP A 65 20.54 39.68 -15.23
N SER A 66 21.79 39.46 -14.78
CA SER A 66 22.20 38.20 -14.16
C SER A 66 21.43 37.84 -12.88
N ASN A 67 20.90 38.83 -12.15
CA ASN A 67 20.06 38.57 -10.99
C ASN A 67 18.76 37.90 -11.42
N ASP A 68 18.13 38.42 -12.47
CA ASP A 68 16.90 37.85 -13.05
C ASP A 68 17.13 36.47 -13.65
N LEU A 69 18.30 36.26 -14.28
CA LEU A 69 18.65 34.95 -14.84
C LEU A 69 18.78 33.89 -13.74
N GLN A 70 19.24 34.28 -12.55
CA GLN A 70 19.36 33.36 -11.43
C GLN A 70 17.98 32.88 -10.98
N PHE A 71 16.98 33.77 -10.91
CA PHE A 71 15.58 33.41 -10.65
C PHE A 71 14.99 32.57 -11.79
N PHE A 72 15.13 33.03 -13.04
CA PHE A 72 14.64 32.33 -14.21
C PHE A 72 15.18 30.90 -14.30
N SER A 73 16.48 30.70 -14.08
CA SER A 73 17.12 29.39 -14.17
C SER A 73 16.74 28.42 -13.05
N ALA A 74 16.32 28.92 -11.89
CA ALA A 74 15.84 28.07 -10.81
C ALA A 74 14.44 27.49 -11.12
N GLU A 75 13.64 28.22 -11.89
CA GLU A 75 12.31 27.81 -12.33
C GLU A 75 12.31 27.17 -13.73
N PHE A 76 13.37 27.31 -14.52
CA PHE A 76 13.40 26.78 -15.89
C PHE A 76 13.24 25.26 -15.94
N GLY A 77 12.17 24.80 -16.59
CA GLY A 77 11.75 23.40 -16.61
C GLY A 77 10.84 22.99 -15.45
N SER A 78 10.49 23.91 -14.54
CA SER A 78 9.42 23.71 -13.58
C SER A 78 8.08 23.89 -14.30
N SER A 79 7.22 22.87 -14.21
CA SER A 79 5.85 22.89 -14.73
C SER A 79 4.86 23.32 -13.64
N ASN A 80 5.33 24.10 -12.66
CA ASN A 80 4.54 24.39 -11.48
C ASN A 80 3.55 25.53 -11.77
N CYS A 81 2.32 25.11 -12.04
CA CYS A 81 1.12 25.91 -12.20
C CYS A 81 0.76 26.69 -10.92
N PHE A 82 1.56 27.68 -10.52
CA PHE A 82 1.19 28.56 -9.42
C PHE A 82 0.40 29.78 -9.95
N PRO A 83 -0.90 29.91 -9.62
CA PRO A 83 -1.71 31.07 -10.00
C PRO A 83 -1.17 32.37 -9.35
N PRO A 84 -1.58 33.54 -9.87
CA PRO A 84 -1.10 34.83 -9.39
C PRO A 84 -1.26 34.99 -7.87
N GLU A 85 -0.16 35.34 -7.21
CA GLU A 85 -0.11 35.64 -5.78
C GLU A 85 -0.92 36.91 -5.49
N ILE A 86 -1.94 36.81 -4.63
CA ILE A 86 -2.67 37.99 -4.18
C ILE A 86 -1.88 38.62 -3.04
N ALA A 87 -1.13 39.68 -3.34
CA ALA A 87 -0.48 40.53 -2.35
C ALA A 87 -1.40 41.69 -1.92
N THR A 88 -1.68 41.83 -0.63
CA THR A 88 -2.39 42.99 -0.06
C THR A 88 -1.64 43.52 1.15
N GLU A 89 -1.36 44.82 1.18
CA GLU A 89 -0.76 45.47 2.35
C GLU A 89 -1.82 45.67 3.45
N ILE A 90 -1.62 45.03 4.60
CA ILE A 90 -2.52 45.13 5.75
C ILE A 90 -1.85 45.95 6.86
N GLY A 91 -2.49 47.04 7.26
CA GLY A 91 -2.04 47.91 8.35
C GLY A 91 -2.69 47.60 9.69
N SER A 92 -2.47 48.48 10.66
CA SER A 92 -2.99 48.34 12.03
C SER A 92 -4.52 48.39 12.13
N ASP A 93 -5.22 48.80 11.08
CA ASP A 93 -6.69 48.78 11.04
C ASP A 93 -7.25 47.38 10.75
N GLY A 94 -6.39 46.40 10.43
CA GLY A 94 -6.80 45.05 10.01
C GLY A 94 -7.33 45.06 8.58
N GLY A 95 -8.10 44.03 8.21
CA GLY A 95 -8.70 43.95 6.88
C GLY A 95 -9.21 42.56 6.51
N THR A 96 -9.59 42.42 5.26
CA THR A 96 -10.01 41.17 4.65
C THR A 96 -9.22 40.95 3.37
N ILE A 97 -8.70 39.74 3.19
CA ILE A 97 -8.08 39.26 1.95
C ILE A 97 -8.91 38.07 1.49
N GLU A 98 -9.28 38.01 0.22
CA GLU A 98 -10.11 36.95 -0.33
C GLU A 98 -9.63 36.58 -1.74
N VAL A 99 -9.45 35.29 -1.98
CA VAL A 99 -9.14 34.75 -3.30
C VAL A 99 -10.45 34.58 -4.05
N VAL A 100 -10.74 35.54 -4.94
CA VAL A 100 -11.98 35.57 -5.74
C VAL A 100 -11.79 35.13 -7.19
N GLU A 101 -10.54 34.84 -7.58
CA GLU A 101 -10.25 34.42 -8.95
C GLU A 101 -10.77 33.00 -9.19
N SER A 102 -11.70 32.87 -10.13
CA SER A 102 -12.45 31.62 -10.39
C SER A 102 -11.59 30.49 -10.94
N THR A 103 -10.41 30.80 -11.47
CA THR A 103 -9.45 29.81 -11.97
C THR A 103 -8.45 29.35 -10.90
N SER A 104 -8.44 29.97 -9.72
CA SER A 104 -7.56 29.55 -8.63
C SER A 104 -8.08 28.28 -7.97
N GLN A 105 -7.20 27.31 -7.74
CA GLN A 105 -7.51 26.08 -7.01
C GLN A 105 -7.91 26.34 -5.54
N ILE A 106 -7.47 27.48 -4.98
CA ILE A 106 -7.80 27.92 -3.62
C ILE A 106 -8.86 29.04 -3.59
N VAL A 107 -9.67 29.15 -4.65
CA VAL A 107 -10.79 30.11 -4.71
C VAL A 107 -11.71 29.94 -3.50
N GLY A 108 -12.11 31.06 -2.89
CA GLY A 108 -12.87 31.09 -1.65
C GLY A 108 -12.01 31.16 -0.38
N THR A 109 -10.68 31.00 -0.50
CA THR A 109 -9.77 31.26 0.63
C THR A 109 -9.93 32.70 1.10
N ARG A 110 -10.17 32.89 2.40
CA ARG A 110 -10.39 34.21 2.98
C ARG A 110 -9.67 34.36 4.32
N LEU A 111 -9.09 35.53 4.54
CA LEU A 111 -8.50 35.93 5.83
C LEU A 111 -9.29 37.10 6.40
N LEU A 112 -9.72 36.99 7.65
CA LEU A 112 -10.23 38.12 8.42
C LEU A 112 -9.20 38.49 9.49
N ILE A 113 -8.60 39.67 9.33
CA ILE A 113 -7.51 40.15 10.18
C ILE A 113 -8.07 41.24 11.08
N PRO A 114 -8.20 41.01 12.40
CA PRO A 114 -8.70 42.01 13.32
C PRO A 114 -7.83 43.29 13.36
N PRO A 115 -8.41 44.44 13.74
CA PRO A 115 -7.63 45.63 14.00
C PRO A 115 -6.56 45.37 15.07
N GLN A 116 -5.39 45.95 14.85
CA GLN A 116 -4.18 45.86 15.67
C GLN A 116 -3.52 44.48 15.69
N SER A 117 -3.89 43.55 14.79
CA SER A 117 -3.19 42.27 14.64
C SER A 117 -1.76 42.44 14.11
N VAL A 118 -1.48 43.55 13.42
CA VAL A 118 -0.13 43.96 13.01
C VAL A 118 0.15 45.39 13.45
N ASP A 119 1.39 45.66 13.90
CA ASP A 119 1.79 46.97 14.42
C ASP A 119 2.29 47.93 13.33
N GLN A 120 2.67 47.39 12.17
CA GLN A 120 3.11 48.12 10.98
C GLN A 120 2.44 47.49 9.76
N PRO A 121 2.31 48.23 8.63
CA PRO A 121 1.86 47.63 7.39
C PRO A 121 2.73 46.45 6.97
N VAL A 122 2.10 45.32 6.67
CA VAL A 122 2.75 44.10 6.19
C VAL A 122 2.11 43.69 4.85
N PRO A 123 2.89 43.44 3.79
CA PRO A 123 2.37 42.80 2.60
C PRO A 123 2.02 41.35 2.95
N ILE A 124 0.77 40.97 2.84
CA ILE A 124 0.31 39.60 3.09
C ILE A 124 -0.03 38.97 1.75
N THR A 125 0.45 37.76 1.54
CA THR A 125 0.17 36.98 0.33
C THR A 125 -0.63 35.73 0.64
N VAL A 126 -1.49 35.36 -0.31
CA VAL A 126 -2.26 34.11 -0.31
C VAL A 126 -2.03 33.45 -1.66
N SER A 127 -1.47 32.24 -1.65
CA SER A 127 -1.09 31.48 -2.84
C SER A 127 -1.28 29.99 -2.62
N ASN A 128 -1.15 29.20 -3.69
CA ASN A 128 -1.05 27.74 -3.56
C ASN A 128 0.28 27.37 -2.88
N GLY A 129 0.24 26.48 -1.90
CA GLY A 129 1.41 25.88 -1.27
C GLY A 129 1.82 24.56 -1.92
N SER A 130 2.87 23.94 -1.38
CA SER A 130 3.31 22.61 -1.82
C SER A 130 2.63 21.51 -0.98
N SER A 131 2.28 20.39 -1.62
CA SER A 131 1.90 19.16 -0.91
C SER A 131 3.12 18.32 -0.49
N ASP A 132 4.34 18.80 -0.74
CA ASP A 132 5.57 18.10 -0.32
C ASP A 132 5.56 17.84 1.19
N GLY A 133 5.93 16.62 1.60
CA GLY A 133 5.97 16.25 3.01
C GLY A 133 4.59 16.13 3.67
N PHE A 134 3.49 16.24 2.90
CA PHE A 134 2.15 15.94 3.40
C PHE A 134 2.09 14.47 3.89
N PRO A 135 1.59 14.21 5.11
CA PRO A 135 1.51 12.86 5.68
C PRO A 135 0.39 12.01 5.04
N SER A 136 0.57 11.63 3.77
CA SER A 136 -0.37 10.80 2.99
C SER A 136 -0.68 9.46 3.64
N SER A 137 0.28 8.93 4.40
CA SER A 137 0.15 7.68 5.16
C SER A 137 -0.85 7.74 6.31
N SER A 138 -1.32 8.93 6.69
CA SER A 138 -2.25 9.12 7.80
C SER A 138 -3.52 9.87 7.39
N PHE A 139 -3.49 10.60 6.26
CA PHE A 139 -4.52 11.57 5.93
C PHE A 139 -4.77 11.72 4.43
N LEU A 140 -6.03 11.98 4.05
CA LEU A 140 -6.42 12.25 2.66
C LEU A 140 -6.27 13.73 2.35
N LEU A 141 -5.48 14.09 1.35
CA LEU A 141 -5.46 15.47 0.89
C LEU A 141 -6.77 15.80 0.19
N ILE A 142 -7.66 16.55 0.86
CA ILE A 142 -9.00 16.88 0.36
C ILE A 142 -8.98 18.15 -0.49
N ALA A 143 -8.19 19.14 -0.10
CA ALA A 143 -8.11 20.43 -0.77
C ALA A 143 -6.67 20.78 -1.15
N PRO A 144 -6.48 21.67 -2.14
CA PRO A 144 -5.19 22.27 -2.44
C PRO A 144 -4.61 22.96 -1.21
N VAL A 145 -3.28 22.95 -1.10
CA VAL A 145 -2.58 23.62 0.00
C VAL A 145 -2.67 25.14 -0.18
N VAL A 146 -3.13 25.85 0.85
CA VAL A 146 -3.13 27.30 0.95
C VAL A 146 -1.86 27.75 1.66
N LYS A 147 -1.01 28.53 0.99
CA LYS A 147 0.16 29.16 1.58
C LYS A 147 -0.13 30.61 1.92
N LEU A 148 0.19 30.99 3.15
CA LEU A 148 0.21 32.39 3.55
C LEU A 148 1.65 32.89 3.63
N GLY A 149 1.93 34.08 3.09
CA GLY A 149 3.25 34.70 3.15
C GLY A 149 3.21 36.14 3.64
N PRO A 150 4.39 36.73 3.96
CA PRO A 150 5.72 36.12 3.95
C PRO A 150 6.03 35.32 5.22
N ASP A 151 6.88 34.31 5.13
CA ASP A 151 7.26 33.47 6.27
C ASP A 151 7.81 34.26 7.47
N GLY A 152 7.54 33.76 8.68
CA GLY A 152 8.07 34.32 9.94
C GLY A 152 7.34 35.54 10.49
N VAL A 153 6.30 36.04 9.81
CA VAL A 153 5.41 37.05 10.41
C VAL A 153 4.38 36.39 11.32
N THR A 154 4.20 36.98 12.50
CA THR A 154 3.22 36.57 13.51
C THR A 154 2.24 37.71 13.79
N PHE A 155 0.98 37.38 13.99
CA PHE A 155 -0.06 38.33 14.39
C PHE A 155 -0.14 38.45 15.91
N SER A 156 -0.33 39.68 16.41
CA SER A 156 -0.52 39.94 17.84
C SER A 156 -1.88 39.46 18.38
N LYS A 157 -2.83 39.18 17.47
CA LYS A 157 -4.13 38.56 17.72
C LYS A 157 -4.36 37.52 16.62
N GLU A 158 -4.98 36.41 16.98
CA GLU A 158 -5.39 35.39 16.01
C GLU A 158 -6.27 35.99 14.90
N ILE A 159 -6.07 35.49 13.69
CA ILE A 159 -6.87 35.79 12.51
C ILE A 159 -7.78 34.61 12.21
N GLU A 160 -8.92 34.87 11.56
CA GLU A 160 -9.76 33.79 11.04
C GLU A 160 -9.33 33.48 9.61
N LEU A 161 -8.97 32.22 9.36
CA LEU A 161 -8.69 31.70 8.02
C LEU A 161 -9.81 30.77 7.60
N PHE A 162 -10.35 31.01 6.41
CA PHE A 162 -11.34 30.18 5.74
C PHE A 162 -10.62 29.39 4.66
N VAL A 163 -10.55 28.07 4.81
CA VAL A 163 -9.90 27.15 3.87
C VAL A 163 -10.99 26.43 3.07
N PRO A 164 -11.02 26.56 1.73
CA PRO A 164 -12.05 25.95 0.90
C PRO A 164 -11.85 24.45 0.75
N TYR A 165 -12.91 23.72 0.42
CA TYR A 165 -12.91 22.31 0.02
C TYR A 165 -13.92 22.04 -1.10
N PRO A 166 -13.79 20.92 -1.86
CA PRO A 166 -14.68 20.64 -2.98
C PRO A 166 -15.95 19.89 -2.52
N ASP A 167 -17.10 20.56 -2.52
CA ASP A 167 -18.46 19.97 -2.36
C ASP A 167 -19.48 20.79 -3.19
N THR A 168 -19.36 20.68 -4.51
CA THR A 168 -20.05 21.53 -5.49
C THR A 168 -21.56 21.37 -5.41
N ASP A 169 -22.06 20.16 -5.13
CA ASP A 169 -23.48 19.88 -5.08
C ASP A 169 -24.10 20.04 -3.69
N ASN A 170 -23.27 20.24 -2.65
CA ASN A 170 -23.63 20.43 -1.25
C ASN A 170 -24.48 19.28 -0.71
N ASP A 171 -24.16 18.04 -1.09
CA ASP A 171 -24.85 16.85 -0.63
C ASP A 171 -24.36 16.34 0.75
N GLY A 172 -23.29 16.97 1.28
CA GLY A 172 -22.67 16.63 2.56
C GLY A 172 -21.57 15.57 2.44
N ILE A 173 -21.26 15.13 1.22
CA ILE A 173 -20.17 14.24 0.87
C ILE A 173 -19.20 15.06 0.03
N ILE A 174 -17.96 15.07 0.46
CA ILE A 174 -16.89 15.73 -0.26
C ILE A 174 -16.75 15.09 -1.61
N ASP A 175 -16.98 15.93 -2.61
CA ASP A 175 -16.74 15.66 -4.00
C ASP A 175 -15.39 14.89 -4.06
N GLY A 176 -15.39 13.68 -4.62
CA GLY A 176 -14.16 13.09 -5.14
C GLY A 176 -13.57 12.11 -4.17
N THR A 177 -14.22 11.91 -3.03
CA THR A 177 -13.60 11.19 -1.92
C THR A 177 -14.58 10.25 -1.23
N GLY A 178 -15.89 10.52 -1.31
CA GLY A 178 -16.89 9.77 -0.54
C GLY A 178 -16.82 10.07 0.96
N VAL A 179 -16.03 11.07 1.37
CA VAL A 179 -15.81 11.47 2.75
C VAL A 179 -16.93 12.41 3.18
N GLU A 180 -17.57 12.15 4.30
CA GLU A 180 -18.58 13.07 4.84
C GLU A 180 -17.92 14.38 5.30
N GLU A 181 -18.51 15.53 4.96
CA GLU A 181 -18.02 16.87 5.32
C GLU A 181 -17.68 17.00 6.82
N GLU A 182 -18.44 16.33 7.68
CA GLU A 182 -18.26 16.42 9.13
C GLU A 182 -16.91 15.87 9.63
N LYS A 183 -16.31 14.95 8.87
CA LYS A 183 -15.01 14.32 9.18
C LYS A 183 -13.82 15.19 8.83
N LEU A 184 -14.04 16.29 8.11
CA LEU A 184 -12.95 17.16 7.70
C LEU A 184 -12.32 17.93 8.86
N PHE A 185 -11.02 18.14 8.77
CA PHE A 185 -10.27 19.10 9.59
C PHE A 185 -9.15 19.73 8.77
N VAL A 186 -8.37 20.63 9.38
CA VAL A 186 -7.29 21.34 8.72
C VAL A 186 -5.96 20.91 9.31
N LEU A 187 -4.98 20.61 8.46
CA LEU A 187 -3.58 20.53 8.84
C LEU A 187 -2.88 21.85 8.52
N ALA A 188 -1.90 22.23 9.34
CA ALA A 188 -0.99 23.33 9.06
C ALA A 188 0.46 22.84 9.08
N ARG A 189 1.26 23.24 8.09
CA ARG A 189 2.70 23.01 8.05
C ARG A 189 3.44 24.25 8.50
N GLU A 190 4.03 24.20 9.68
CA GLU A 190 4.77 25.33 10.22
C GLU A 190 6.18 25.40 9.59
N ALA A 191 6.57 26.57 9.08
CA ALA A 191 7.90 26.76 8.50
C ALA A 191 9.06 26.57 9.50
N SER A 192 8.76 26.46 10.80
CA SER A 192 9.76 26.40 11.86
C SER A 192 10.31 24.99 12.12
N ASP A 193 9.46 23.97 11.96
CA ASP A 193 9.79 22.55 12.15
C ASP A 193 9.57 21.72 10.88
N ASP A 194 8.90 22.28 9.87
CA ASP A 194 8.58 21.62 8.61
C ASP A 194 7.62 20.43 8.76
N GLU A 195 6.90 20.36 9.88
CA GLU A 195 5.95 19.29 10.22
C GLU A 195 4.49 19.74 10.07
N TRP A 196 3.60 18.81 9.76
CA TRP A 196 2.16 19.04 9.67
C TRP A 196 1.46 18.78 11.00
N HIS A 197 0.65 19.74 11.46
CA HIS A 197 -0.07 19.71 12.73
C HIS A 197 -1.57 19.88 12.52
N ILE A 198 -2.39 19.12 13.26
CA ILE A 198 -3.86 19.30 13.24
C ILE A 198 -4.24 20.62 13.90
N ILE A 199 -4.94 21.48 13.16
CA ILE A 199 -5.51 22.72 13.65
C ILE A 199 -7.01 22.53 13.93
N PRO A 200 -7.48 22.81 15.16
CA PRO A 200 -8.89 22.73 15.48
C PRO A 200 -9.73 23.68 14.62
N LYS A 201 -10.71 23.13 13.89
CA LYS A 201 -11.74 23.94 13.23
C LYS A 201 -12.64 24.61 14.27
N ILE A 202 -12.90 25.90 14.09
CA ILE A 202 -13.84 26.67 14.92
C ILE A 202 -15.22 26.81 14.28
N GLY A 203 -15.31 26.55 12.96
CA GLY A 203 -16.54 26.56 12.19
C GLY A 203 -16.37 25.81 10.88
N GLN A 204 -17.49 25.43 10.29
CA GLN A 204 -17.57 24.87 8.95
C GLN A 204 -18.85 25.40 8.30
N ASP A 205 -18.74 25.91 7.09
CA ASP A 205 -19.86 26.41 6.30
C ASP A 205 -20.03 25.52 5.07
N ASN A 206 -20.92 24.55 5.21
CA ASN A 206 -21.29 23.56 4.19
C ASN A 206 -22.08 24.14 3.01
N LEU A 207 -22.39 25.45 3.01
CA LEU A 207 -22.99 26.11 1.83
C LEU A 207 -21.94 26.88 1.03
N SER A 208 -20.87 27.31 1.70
CA SER A 208 -19.74 28.01 1.09
C SER A 208 -18.53 27.09 0.90
N ASN A 209 -18.63 25.83 1.33
CA ASN A 209 -17.59 24.80 1.37
C ASN A 209 -16.27 25.29 1.96
N THR A 210 -16.35 25.86 3.17
CA THR A 210 -15.15 26.36 3.87
C THR A 210 -15.07 25.85 5.30
N ILE A 211 -13.86 25.55 5.75
CA ILE A 211 -13.54 25.34 7.16
C ILE A 211 -12.91 26.62 7.71
N THR A 212 -13.39 27.07 8.87
CA THR A 212 -12.82 28.22 9.58
C THR A 212 -11.89 27.75 10.69
N ILE A 213 -10.66 28.26 10.70
CA ILE A 213 -9.68 28.05 11.77
C ILE A 213 -9.21 29.39 12.35
N LEU A 214 -8.55 29.33 13.51
CA LEU A 214 -7.77 30.45 14.04
C LEU A 214 -6.28 30.16 13.86
N THR A 215 -5.54 31.15 13.38
CA THR A 215 -4.07 31.09 13.33
C THR A 215 -3.45 32.43 13.73
N SER A 216 -2.21 32.38 14.21
CA SER A 216 -1.43 33.56 14.59
C SER A 216 -0.12 33.70 13.82
N HIS A 217 0.12 32.84 12.84
CA HIS A 217 1.35 32.84 12.04
C HIS A 217 1.04 32.48 10.59
N PHE A 218 2.00 32.77 9.71
CA PHE A 218 1.96 32.31 8.33
C PHE A 218 2.54 30.92 8.21
N SER A 219 1.87 30.08 7.44
CA SER A 219 2.15 28.65 7.24
C SER A 219 1.40 28.18 6.01
N GLU A 220 1.58 26.91 5.69
CA GLU A 220 0.77 26.21 4.70
C GLU A 220 -0.40 25.51 5.40
N TYR A 221 -1.58 25.51 4.80
CA TYR A 221 -2.81 24.96 5.37
C TYR A 221 -3.53 24.12 4.33
N THR A 222 -4.09 22.99 4.72
CA THR A 222 -4.95 22.22 3.82
C THR A 222 -6.08 21.53 4.57
N VAL A 223 -7.20 21.31 3.88
CA VAL A 223 -8.30 20.49 4.37
C VAL A 223 -7.98 19.02 4.12
N THR A 224 -8.28 18.20 5.11
CA THR A 224 -7.97 16.76 5.08
C THR A 224 -8.98 15.94 5.89
N THR A 225 -8.84 14.61 5.89
CA THR A 225 -9.57 13.66 6.75
C THR A 225 -8.68 12.49 7.16
N GLU A 226 -9.01 11.83 8.27
CA GLU A 226 -8.42 10.55 8.69
C GLU A 226 -9.11 9.34 8.02
N ASP A 227 -10.19 9.56 7.27
CA ASP A 227 -11.00 8.48 6.69
C ASP A 227 -10.40 7.92 5.38
N ILE A 228 -9.08 7.76 5.32
CA ILE A 228 -8.46 6.83 4.36
C ILE A 228 -8.26 5.49 5.05
N ILE A 229 -8.38 4.44 4.26
CA ILE A 229 -7.64 3.23 4.56
C ILE A 229 -6.19 3.48 4.14
N ASN A 230 -5.28 3.64 5.10
CA ASN A 230 -3.85 3.79 4.84
C ASN A 230 -3.17 2.44 4.57
N GLU A 231 -3.76 1.37 5.10
CA GLU A 231 -3.29 0.01 4.95
C GLU A 231 -4.49 -0.91 4.81
N PHE A 232 -4.46 -1.77 3.81
CA PHE A 232 -5.49 -2.76 3.57
C PHE A 232 -4.86 -4.08 3.20
N ALA A 233 -5.33 -5.13 3.84
CA ALA A 233 -4.97 -6.48 3.49
C ALA A 233 -6.19 -7.39 3.56
N ASP A 234 -6.39 -8.17 2.50
CA ASP A 234 -7.31 -9.30 2.53
C ASP A 234 -6.64 -10.52 1.89
N GLU A 235 -6.54 -11.60 2.67
CA GLU A 235 -6.02 -12.91 2.26
C GLU A 235 -7.17 -13.85 1.84
N PHE A 236 -8.39 -13.34 1.77
CA PHE A 236 -9.61 -14.06 1.47
C PHE A 236 -9.75 -15.34 2.32
N ASP A 237 -9.30 -15.29 3.58
CA ASP A 237 -9.43 -16.39 4.54
C ASP A 237 -10.88 -16.52 5.02
N GLU A 238 -11.64 -15.43 4.93
CA GLU A 238 -13.07 -15.35 5.20
C GLU A 238 -13.91 -15.28 3.91
N ASP A 239 -15.17 -15.68 4.05
CA ASP A 239 -16.12 -15.57 2.95
C ASP A 239 -16.42 -14.09 2.70
N ILE A 240 -15.98 -13.57 1.55
CA ILE A 240 -16.15 -12.16 1.13
C ILE A 240 -17.62 -11.72 1.19
N CYS A 241 -18.51 -12.69 1.06
CA CYS A 241 -19.95 -12.54 1.19
C CYS A 241 -20.44 -12.14 2.59
N LYS A 242 -19.60 -12.28 3.62
CA LYS A 242 -19.90 -11.83 4.98
C LYS A 242 -19.39 -10.43 5.25
N ASP A 243 -18.43 -9.95 4.46
CA ASP A 243 -17.92 -8.60 4.55
C ASP A 243 -18.58 -7.68 3.51
N GLU A 244 -19.90 -7.59 3.59
CA GLU A 244 -20.66 -6.64 2.78
C GLU A 244 -20.34 -5.18 3.13
N SER A 245 -19.63 -4.91 4.24
CA SER A 245 -19.11 -3.59 4.57
C SER A 245 -17.92 -3.19 3.72
N PHE A 246 -17.12 -4.16 3.29
CA PHE A 246 -15.89 -3.90 2.55
C PHE A 246 -16.01 -4.15 1.07
N TYR A 247 -16.74 -5.18 0.66
CA TYR A 247 -16.88 -5.51 -0.76
C TYR A 247 -18.27 -5.17 -1.30
N MET A 248 -18.34 -4.99 -2.62
CA MET A 248 -19.56 -4.95 -3.40
C MET A 248 -19.39 -5.69 -4.72
N ARG A 249 -20.51 -5.91 -5.41
CA ARG A 249 -20.57 -6.60 -6.68
C ARG A 249 -21.15 -5.64 -7.71
N SER A 250 -20.41 -5.36 -8.79
CA SER A 250 -20.81 -4.37 -9.80
C SER A 250 -21.70 -4.92 -10.93
N ASP A 251 -21.80 -6.25 -11.08
CA ASP A 251 -22.49 -6.88 -12.22
C ASP A 251 -24.03 -6.71 -12.27
N ASP A 252 -24.60 -5.95 -11.34
CA ASP A 252 -25.86 -5.24 -11.53
C ASP A 252 -25.81 -3.94 -10.72
N LEU A 253 -25.67 -2.77 -11.37
CA LEU A 253 -25.95 -1.43 -10.80
C LEU A 253 -27.36 -1.29 -10.16
N LYS A 254 -28.11 -2.38 -10.02
CA LYS A 254 -29.43 -2.49 -9.44
C LYS A 254 -29.49 -3.45 -8.24
N HIS A 255 -28.47 -4.24 -7.93
CA HIS A 255 -28.52 -5.29 -6.92
C HIS A 255 -27.36 -5.19 -5.90
N ASN A 256 -27.59 -4.45 -4.81
CA ASN A 256 -26.63 -4.23 -3.71
C ASN A 256 -26.23 -5.48 -2.89
N ASN A 257 -26.54 -6.70 -3.35
CA ASN A 257 -26.23 -7.93 -2.63
C ASN A 257 -25.16 -8.72 -3.38
N LEU A 258 -23.93 -8.70 -2.86
CA LEU A 258 -22.82 -9.57 -3.27
C LEU A 258 -23.27 -11.03 -3.44
N CYS A 259 -24.10 -11.51 -2.50
CA CYS A 259 -24.44 -12.93 -2.32
C CYS A 259 -25.83 -13.30 -2.81
N GLY A 260 -26.35 -12.58 -3.81
CA GLY A 260 -27.59 -12.93 -4.51
C GLY A 260 -27.49 -14.30 -5.21
N THR A 261 -28.55 -14.73 -5.91
CA THR A 261 -28.73 -16.07 -6.52
C THR A 261 -27.69 -16.53 -7.57
N SER A 262 -26.59 -15.80 -7.72
CA SER A 262 -25.42 -16.11 -8.55
C SER A 262 -24.20 -16.48 -7.69
N LEU A 263 -24.44 -17.15 -6.56
CA LEU A 263 -23.45 -17.65 -5.60
C LEU A 263 -22.33 -18.51 -6.21
N ASP A 264 -22.50 -19.02 -7.43
CA ASP A 264 -21.52 -19.89 -8.07
C ASP A 264 -20.40 -19.11 -8.80
N LEU A 265 -20.58 -17.81 -9.06
CA LEU A 265 -19.64 -17.03 -9.87
C LEU A 265 -18.54 -16.34 -9.07
N ILE A 266 -18.85 -15.90 -7.84
CA ILE A 266 -17.92 -15.25 -6.92
C ILE A 266 -18.01 -15.99 -5.60
N LYS A 267 -16.89 -16.56 -5.15
CA LYS A 267 -16.84 -17.30 -3.88
C LYS A 267 -15.44 -17.32 -3.32
N THR A 268 -15.35 -17.33 -1.99
CA THR A 268 -14.11 -17.69 -1.31
C THR A 268 -14.03 -19.20 -1.14
N GLU A 269 -12.98 -19.83 -1.63
CA GLU A 269 -12.68 -21.25 -1.40
C GLU A 269 -11.20 -21.48 -1.17
N TYR A 270 -10.87 -22.20 -0.08
CA TYR A 270 -9.49 -22.57 0.26
C TYR A 270 -8.57 -21.35 0.45
N SER A 271 -9.09 -20.25 0.99
CA SER A 271 -8.32 -19.00 1.15
C SER A 271 -7.98 -18.33 -0.18
N TYR A 272 -8.82 -18.51 -1.19
CA TYR A 272 -8.75 -17.78 -2.45
C TYR A 272 -10.12 -17.22 -2.80
N LEU A 273 -10.16 -15.99 -3.31
CA LEU A 273 -11.31 -15.47 -4.04
C LEU A 273 -11.32 -16.06 -5.46
N LYS A 274 -12.45 -16.67 -5.85
CA LYS A 274 -12.66 -17.21 -7.19
C LYS A 274 -13.67 -16.38 -7.95
N LEU A 275 -13.28 -15.89 -9.13
CA LEU A 275 -14.16 -15.20 -10.07
C LEU A 275 -14.30 -16.05 -11.34
N THR A 276 -15.51 -16.53 -11.61
CA THR A 276 -15.76 -17.52 -12.67
C THR A 276 -16.60 -16.94 -13.79
N TYR A 277 -16.04 -16.83 -14.99
CA TYR A 277 -16.81 -16.61 -16.21
C TYR A 277 -17.49 -17.93 -16.63
N PRO A 278 -18.83 -18.03 -16.59
CA PRO A 278 -19.51 -19.31 -16.74
C PRO A 278 -19.63 -19.75 -18.20
N SER A 279 -19.60 -21.06 -18.40
CA SER A 279 -19.86 -21.74 -19.66
C SER A 279 -21.20 -21.33 -20.27
N GLY A 280 -21.24 -21.20 -21.59
CA GLY A 280 -22.45 -20.84 -22.33
C GLY A 280 -22.90 -19.38 -22.21
N ARG A 281 -22.25 -18.54 -21.39
CA ARG A 281 -22.59 -17.11 -21.27
C ARG A 281 -22.28 -16.38 -22.58
N GLU A 282 -23.29 -15.74 -23.17
CA GLU A 282 -23.17 -15.04 -24.45
C GLU A 282 -22.76 -13.57 -24.32
N THR A 283 -22.79 -12.99 -23.11
CA THR A 283 -22.36 -11.61 -22.88
C THR A 283 -20.87 -11.44 -23.22
N VAL A 284 -20.50 -10.26 -23.72
CA VAL A 284 -19.11 -9.90 -24.00
C VAL A 284 -18.77 -8.63 -23.25
N GLY A 285 -17.49 -8.39 -23.01
CA GLY A 285 -17.05 -7.20 -22.29
C GLY A 285 -17.26 -7.29 -20.77
N PRO A 286 -16.90 -6.22 -20.06
CA PRO A 286 -17.07 -6.09 -18.61
C PRO A 286 -18.52 -6.26 -18.12
N ASP A 287 -19.53 -5.88 -18.92
CA ASP A 287 -20.96 -6.12 -18.60
C ASP A 287 -21.30 -7.61 -18.37
N GLY A 288 -20.45 -8.51 -18.87
CA GLY A 288 -20.55 -9.95 -18.71
C GLY A 288 -19.68 -10.52 -17.59
N ALA A 289 -19.01 -9.69 -16.80
CA ALA A 289 -18.01 -10.13 -15.85
C ALA A 289 -18.62 -10.89 -14.67
N SER A 290 -17.75 -11.62 -13.97
CA SER A 290 -17.87 -11.79 -12.53
C SER A 290 -16.87 -10.84 -11.90
N GLU A 291 -17.33 -10.00 -10.99
CA GLU A 291 -16.60 -8.81 -10.56
C GLU A 291 -16.82 -8.56 -9.06
N ALA A 292 -15.72 -8.32 -8.35
CA ALA A 292 -15.69 -8.00 -6.93
C ALA A 292 -14.91 -6.71 -6.73
N ASP A 293 -15.55 -5.75 -6.07
CA ASP A 293 -15.04 -4.39 -5.90
C ASP A 293 -14.96 -4.09 -4.41
N THR A 294 -13.98 -3.30 -4.00
CA THR A 294 -14.04 -2.68 -2.68
C THR A 294 -15.12 -1.60 -2.64
N ARG A 295 -15.75 -1.39 -1.49
CA ARG A 295 -16.61 -0.22 -1.22
C ARG A 295 -15.81 1.01 -0.88
N LYS A 296 -14.59 0.77 -0.41
CA LYS A 296 -13.66 1.79 0.02
C LYS A 296 -12.84 2.24 -1.17
N PHE A 297 -12.39 3.48 -1.08
CA PHE A 297 -11.54 4.11 -2.06
C PHE A 297 -10.10 4.16 -1.53
N PHE A 298 -9.17 4.05 -2.46
CA PHE A 298 -7.73 4.05 -2.23
C PHE A 298 -7.11 5.07 -3.16
N GLN A 299 -6.08 5.77 -2.70
CA GLN A 299 -5.44 6.81 -3.48
C GLN A 299 -3.97 6.86 -3.14
N TYR A 300 -3.13 6.75 -4.17
CA TYR A 300 -1.67 6.70 -4.06
C TYR A 300 -1.17 5.55 -3.15
N GLY A 301 0.11 5.23 -3.22
CA GLY A 301 0.70 4.11 -2.47
C GLY A 301 0.90 2.85 -3.34
N THR A 302 1.24 1.75 -2.68
CA THR A 302 1.60 0.48 -3.32
C THR A 302 0.44 -0.51 -3.23
N PHE A 303 0.00 -0.97 -4.39
CA PHE A 303 -1.06 -1.96 -4.57
C PHE A 303 -0.44 -3.28 -5.01
N LEU A 304 -0.80 -4.37 -4.33
CA LEU A 304 -0.38 -5.73 -4.65
C LEU A 304 -1.57 -6.66 -4.77
N ALA A 305 -1.51 -7.56 -5.74
CA ALA A 305 -2.40 -8.71 -5.79
C ALA A 305 -1.62 -9.96 -6.21
N LYS A 306 -1.83 -11.05 -5.47
CA LYS A 306 -1.35 -12.37 -5.89
C LYS A 306 -2.50 -13.13 -6.53
N PHE A 307 -2.43 -13.35 -7.84
CA PHE A 307 -3.48 -14.06 -8.54
C PHE A 307 -2.96 -14.98 -9.64
N LYS A 308 -3.82 -15.91 -10.03
CA LYS A 308 -3.67 -16.79 -11.19
C LYS A 308 -4.81 -16.51 -12.15
N ALA A 309 -4.47 -16.19 -13.39
CA ALA A 309 -5.42 -15.84 -14.43
C ALA A 309 -6.20 -17.06 -14.93
N ALA A 310 -7.39 -16.80 -15.49
CA ALA A 310 -8.23 -17.85 -16.01
C ALA A 310 -7.59 -18.57 -17.22
N PRO A 311 -7.64 -19.91 -17.28
CA PRO A 311 -6.94 -20.67 -18.32
C PRO A 311 -7.63 -20.59 -19.68
N HIS A 312 -6.85 -20.73 -20.76
CA HIS A 312 -7.38 -20.82 -22.13
C HIS A 312 -7.81 -22.24 -22.51
N LYS A 313 -8.77 -22.79 -21.77
CA LYS A 313 -9.25 -24.15 -21.98
C LYS A 313 -10.57 -24.15 -22.76
N ASN A 314 -10.65 -24.92 -23.85
CA ASN A 314 -11.91 -25.12 -24.58
C ASN A 314 -12.58 -23.80 -25.06
N LEU A 315 -11.76 -22.80 -25.39
CA LEU A 315 -12.16 -21.55 -26.02
C LEU A 315 -11.65 -21.54 -27.47
N PRO A 316 -12.50 -21.85 -28.48
CA PRO A 316 -12.02 -22.03 -29.87
C PRO A 316 -11.41 -20.77 -30.50
N LYS A 317 -11.80 -19.59 -30.02
CA LYS A 317 -11.35 -18.28 -30.51
C LYS A 317 -11.53 -17.23 -29.41
N GLY A 318 -10.58 -16.30 -29.32
CA GLY A 318 -10.64 -15.13 -28.45
C GLY A 318 -10.04 -15.39 -27.07
N ASN A 319 -10.45 -14.61 -26.07
CA ASN A 319 -9.86 -14.67 -24.73
C ASN A 319 -10.93 -14.50 -23.65
N ILE A 320 -10.74 -15.22 -22.55
CA ILE A 320 -11.13 -14.75 -21.23
C ILE A 320 -10.03 -13.82 -20.72
N ILE A 321 -10.43 -12.71 -20.11
CA ILE A 321 -9.57 -11.70 -19.52
C ILE A 321 -9.77 -11.78 -18.01
N SER A 322 -8.66 -11.82 -17.29
CA SER A 322 -8.59 -11.73 -15.83
C SER A 322 -7.93 -10.41 -15.49
N ALA A 323 -8.58 -9.59 -14.66
CA ALA A 323 -8.10 -8.26 -14.34
C ALA A 323 -7.98 -8.03 -12.83
N PHE A 324 -6.95 -7.26 -12.47
CA PHE A 324 -6.75 -6.59 -11.20
C PHE A 324 -6.52 -5.12 -11.54
N PHE A 325 -7.38 -4.24 -11.05
CA PHE A 325 -7.32 -2.84 -11.44
C PHE A 325 -7.90 -1.94 -10.36
N THR A 326 -7.62 -0.65 -10.47
CA THR A 326 -8.34 0.37 -9.72
C THR A 326 -9.29 1.12 -10.64
N TYR A 327 -10.46 1.51 -10.14
CA TYR A 327 -11.47 2.18 -10.94
C TYR A 327 -12.29 3.20 -10.16
N ARG A 328 -12.60 4.31 -10.81
CA ARG A 328 -13.59 5.30 -10.36
C ARG A 328 -14.37 5.84 -11.56
N ASN A 329 -15.67 5.98 -11.40
CA ASN A 329 -16.53 6.63 -12.39
C ASN A 329 -17.63 7.43 -11.72
N GLU A 330 -17.53 8.75 -11.81
CA GLU A 330 -18.49 9.67 -11.20
C GLU A 330 -19.63 10.07 -12.12
N LYS A 331 -19.65 9.58 -13.38
CA LYS A 331 -20.67 9.87 -14.41
C LYS A 331 -20.86 11.35 -14.76
N LEU A 332 -20.25 12.25 -14.01
CA LEU A 332 -20.28 13.69 -14.16
C LEU A 332 -18.84 14.22 -14.23
N ASP A 333 -18.71 15.42 -14.79
CA ASP A 333 -17.47 16.22 -14.87
C ASP A 333 -17.51 17.25 -13.73
N GLU A 334 -17.44 16.74 -12.50
CA GLU A 334 -17.64 17.54 -11.28
C GLU A 334 -16.31 18.01 -10.68
N TYR A 335 -15.22 17.26 -10.91
CA TYR A 335 -13.91 17.55 -10.35
C TYR A 335 -13.13 18.49 -11.21
N GLU A 336 -12.76 18.01 -12.39
CA GLU A 336 -11.80 18.68 -13.23
C GLU A 336 -12.47 19.79 -14.04
N LYS A 337 -13.79 19.67 -14.26
CA LYS A 337 -14.64 20.64 -14.97
C LYS A 337 -14.07 20.95 -16.36
N ILE A 338 -13.45 19.95 -16.98
CA ILE A 338 -12.77 20.03 -18.29
C ILE A 338 -13.69 19.64 -19.45
N GLY A 339 -14.92 19.25 -19.16
CA GLY A 339 -15.94 18.82 -20.12
C GLY A 339 -15.96 17.31 -20.36
N MET A 340 -15.30 16.51 -19.52
CA MET A 340 -15.21 15.05 -19.62
C MET A 340 -15.60 14.41 -18.29
N THR A 341 -16.27 13.26 -18.33
CA THR A 341 -16.56 12.51 -17.09
C THR A 341 -15.26 12.13 -16.39
N ASP A 342 -15.20 12.38 -15.08
CA ASP A 342 -14.07 12.04 -14.22
C ASP A 342 -13.99 10.52 -14.00
N ASN A 343 -13.42 9.82 -15.00
CA ASN A 343 -13.25 8.37 -15.04
C ASN A 343 -11.77 8.01 -15.01
N HIS A 344 -11.34 7.40 -13.91
CA HIS A 344 -9.95 7.03 -13.67
C HIS A 344 -9.81 5.52 -13.58
N GLU A 345 -8.73 4.97 -14.12
CA GLU A 345 -8.47 3.53 -14.07
C GLU A 345 -6.97 3.20 -14.19
N ILE A 346 -6.49 2.22 -13.42
CA ILE A 346 -5.13 1.65 -13.53
C ILE A 346 -5.25 0.13 -13.60
N ASP A 347 -4.80 -0.47 -14.69
CA ASP A 347 -5.09 -1.86 -15.03
C ASP A 347 -3.88 -2.79 -14.99
N PHE A 348 -4.11 -4.01 -14.50
CA PHE A 348 -3.43 -5.24 -14.90
C PHE A 348 -4.44 -6.18 -15.55
N GLU A 349 -4.27 -6.48 -16.85
CA GLU A 349 -5.09 -7.44 -17.59
C GLU A 349 -4.25 -8.59 -18.15
N ILE A 350 -4.75 -9.81 -17.97
CA ILE A 350 -4.14 -11.02 -18.49
C ILE A 350 -5.11 -11.73 -19.41
N TYR A 351 -4.66 -11.97 -20.64
CA TYR A 351 -5.45 -12.62 -21.67
C TYR A 351 -5.13 -14.10 -21.65
N SER A 352 -6.13 -14.94 -21.37
CA SER A 352 -5.96 -16.40 -21.29
C SER A 352 -5.18 -17.00 -22.46
N GLY A 353 -5.46 -16.58 -23.71
CA GLY A 353 -4.78 -17.09 -24.92
C GLY A 353 -3.36 -16.56 -25.14
N ARG A 354 -2.89 -15.66 -24.27
CA ARG A 354 -1.54 -15.07 -24.26
C ARG A 354 -1.01 -15.04 -22.82
N PRO A 355 -0.85 -16.21 -22.18
CA PRO A 355 -0.58 -16.29 -20.75
C PRO A 355 0.82 -15.78 -20.35
N ASN A 356 1.70 -15.54 -21.32
CA ASN A 356 3.02 -14.97 -21.13
C ASN A 356 3.05 -13.43 -21.22
N GLU A 357 1.92 -12.81 -21.57
CA GLU A 357 1.79 -11.36 -21.76
C GLU A 357 0.97 -10.75 -20.62
N VAL A 358 1.48 -9.68 -20.03
CA VAL A 358 0.72 -8.80 -19.14
C VAL A 358 0.37 -7.54 -19.91
N GLN A 359 -0.87 -7.08 -19.81
CA GLN A 359 -1.27 -5.76 -20.31
C GLN A 359 -1.48 -4.84 -19.13
N ILE A 360 -0.90 -3.66 -19.20
CA ILE A 360 -1.08 -2.61 -18.21
C ILE A 360 -1.61 -1.36 -18.90
N MET A 361 -2.57 -0.68 -18.29
CA MET A 361 -3.19 0.51 -18.86
C MET A 361 -3.41 1.56 -17.77
N VAL A 362 -3.39 2.81 -18.19
CA VAL A 362 -3.74 3.96 -17.36
C VAL A 362 -4.78 4.75 -18.14
N TRP A 363 -5.89 5.05 -17.48
CA TRP A 363 -6.97 5.86 -18.01
C TRP A 363 -7.24 7.05 -17.10
N ARG A 364 -7.47 8.18 -17.73
CA ARG A 364 -7.96 9.39 -17.10
C ARG A 364 -9.00 10.05 -18.01
N ASP A 365 -9.97 10.74 -17.41
CA ASP A 365 -10.97 11.59 -18.06
C ASP A 365 -11.51 10.99 -19.36
N TYR A 366 -12.31 9.92 -19.24
CA TYR A 366 -12.87 9.25 -20.41
C TYR A 366 -14.37 9.08 -20.29
N ASP A 367 -15.12 9.37 -21.36
CA ASP A 367 -16.56 9.16 -21.39
C ASP A 367 -16.91 8.02 -22.36
N SER A 368 -17.68 7.04 -21.88
CA SER A 368 -18.17 5.91 -22.69
C SER A 368 -19.49 6.21 -23.40
N GLU A 369 -20.24 7.21 -22.95
CA GLU A 369 -21.59 7.56 -23.40
C GLU A 369 -21.62 8.70 -24.44
N THR A 370 -20.71 9.69 -24.36
CA THR A 370 -20.65 10.72 -25.41
C THR A 370 -20.06 10.15 -26.69
N ASN A 371 -20.95 9.92 -27.64
CA ASN A 371 -20.66 9.63 -29.05
C ASN A 371 -19.50 10.54 -29.52
N TYR A 372 -18.29 9.95 -29.71
CA TYR A 372 -16.94 10.49 -30.02
C TYR A 372 -16.80 11.65 -31.04
N LEU A 373 -17.91 12.21 -31.50
CA LEU A 373 -17.98 13.16 -32.59
C LEU A 373 -17.55 14.58 -32.19
N TYR A 374 -17.48 14.94 -30.90
CA TYR A 374 -17.14 16.30 -30.48
C TYR A 374 -16.50 16.37 -29.07
N ARG A 375 -15.22 16.04 -28.90
CA ARG A 375 -14.12 17.04 -28.84
C ARG A 375 -12.87 16.55 -28.12
N GLU A 376 -12.93 15.65 -27.17
CA GLU A 376 -11.73 15.21 -26.45
C GLU A 376 -11.74 13.70 -26.34
N LYS A 377 -10.57 13.13 -26.58
CA LYS A 377 -10.35 11.71 -26.71
C LYS A 377 -9.85 11.21 -25.34
N PRO A 378 -10.21 9.99 -24.90
CA PRO A 378 -9.78 9.44 -23.62
C PRO A 378 -8.29 9.63 -23.40
N ASN A 379 -7.87 10.11 -22.23
CA ASN A 379 -6.46 10.12 -21.86
C ASN A 379 -6.08 8.69 -21.46
N ARG A 380 -5.69 7.89 -22.44
CA ARG A 380 -5.39 6.46 -22.26
C ARG A 380 -4.04 6.10 -22.82
N ILE A 381 -3.23 5.44 -22.01
CA ILE A 381 -2.01 4.78 -22.47
C ILE A 381 -1.98 3.33 -21.99
N GLY A 382 -1.47 2.44 -22.84
CA GLY A 382 -1.40 1.03 -22.51
C GLY A 382 -0.14 0.38 -23.05
N TRP A 383 0.30 -0.67 -22.37
CA TRP A 383 1.46 -1.48 -22.71
C TRP A 383 1.12 -2.97 -22.70
N LYS A 384 1.80 -3.71 -23.57
CA LYS A 384 1.83 -5.18 -23.60
C LYS A 384 3.25 -5.61 -23.33
N ILE A 385 3.44 -6.44 -22.31
CA ILE A 385 4.76 -6.89 -21.88
C ILE A 385 4.78 -8.41 -21.91
N ASP A 386 5.53 -8.98 -22.85
CA ASP A 386 5.80 -10.42 -22.86
C ASP A 386 6.95 -10.71 -21.90
N LEU A 387 6.63 -11.24 -20.73
CA LEU A 387 7.60 -11.47 -19.66
C LEU A 387 8.56 -12.62 -19.96
N THR A 388 8.30 -13.44 -20.97
CA THR A 388 9.27 -14.47 -21.38
C THR A 388 10.36 -13.92 -22.29
N THR A 389 10.08 -12.83 -23.01
CA THR A 389 10.99 -12.23 -23.99
C THR A 389 11.47 -10.82 -23.64
N GLY A 390 10.79 -10.15 -22.70
CA GLY A 390 11.01 -8.75 -22.32
C GLY A 390 10.51 -7.78 -23.40
N HIS A 391 9.72 -8.25 -24.37
CA HIS A 391 9.23 -7.46 -25.48
C HIS A 391 8.07 -6.57 -25.03
N ILE A 392 8.20 -5.26 -25.24
CA ILE A 392 7.21 -4.27 -24.87
C ILE A 392 6.60 -3.63 -26.12
N GLN A 393 5.28 -3.56 -26.17
CA GLN A 393 4.53 -2.73 -27.11
C GLN A 393 3.73 -1.69 -26.34
N ARG A 394 3.52 -0.50 -26.93
CA ARG A 394 2.59 0.51 -26.41
C ARG A 394 1.52 0.89 -27.41
N THR A 395 0.45 1.52 -26.94
CA THR A 395 -0.53 2.17 -27.81
C THR A 395 0.14 3.31 -28.61
N LYS A 396 -0.14 3.39 -29.92
CA LYS A 396 0.43 4.41 -30.82
C LYS A 396 0.02 5.84 -30.51
N ASN A 397 -1.14 6.02 -29.90
CA ASN A 397 -1.74 7.30 -29.65
C ASN A 397 -2.32 7.28 -28.24
N ARG A 398 -2.00 8.31 -27.43
CA ARG A 398 -2.53 8.49 -26.08
C ARG A 398 -4.04 8.77 -26.04
N TYR A 399 -4.61 9.02 -27.21
CA TYR A 399 -5.96 9.53 -27.38
C TYR A 399 -6.88 8.56 -28.18
N GLU A 400 -6.39 7.41 -28.65
CA GLU A 400 -7.24 6.51 -29.44
C GLU A 400 -7.04 5.05 -29.05
N PHE A 401 -8.07 4.24 -29.29
CA PHE A 401 -7.96 2.78 -29.44
C PHE A 401 -7.15 2.41 -30.69
N GLY A 402 -5.93 2.97 -30.79
CA GLY A 402 -5.02 2.81 -31.90
C GLY A 402 -4.35 1.44 -31.93
N GLY A 403 -3.56 1.22 -32.97
CA GLY A 403 -2.70 0.05 -33.04
C GLY A 403 -1.58 0.08 -31.99
N TRP A 404 -0.89 -1.05 -31.86
CA TRP A 404 0.29 -1.21 -31.02
C TRP A 404 1.56 -0.86 -31.81
N GLU A 405 2.54 -0.25 -31.15
CA GLU A 405 3.89 -0.05 -31.66
C GLU A 405 4.93 -0.61 -30.69
N ASP A 406 6.02 -1.15 -31.23
CA ASP A 406 7.10 -1.70 -30.42
C ASP A 406 7.88 -0.55 -29.76
N ILE A 407 8.21 -0.71 -28.48
CA ILE A 407 9.17 0.16 -27.80
C ILE A 407 10.54 -0.53 -27.93
N ILE A 408 11.47 0.12 -28.62
CA ILE A 408 12.80 -0.46 -28.87
C ILE A 408 13.76 -0.15 -27.71
N GLU A 409 13.52 0.93 -26.98
CA GLU A 409 14.45 1.50 -26.01
C GLU A 409 14.28 0.92 -24.59
N ASP A 410 13.08 0.45 -24.26
CA ASP A 410 12.78 -0.18 -22.97
C ASP A 410 12.59 -1.70 -23.13
N LYS A 411 13.28 -2.46 -22.29
CA LYS A 411 13.02 -3.89 -22.09
C LYS A 411 12.71 -4.12 -20.63
N SER A 412 11.65 -4.87 -20.38
CA SER A 412 11.37 -5.40 -19.06
C SER A 412 12.28 -6.60 -18.81
N ASP A 413 12.62 -6.82 -17.55
CA ASP A 413 13.28 -8.05 -17.12
C ASP A 413 12.41 -9.27 -17.47
N THR A 414 13.07 -10.39 -17.78
CA THR A 414 12.37 -11.61 -18.17
C THR A 414 12.19 -12.56 -17.00
N ILE A 415 11.05 -13.24 -16.98
CA ILE A 415 10.71 -14.31 -16.05
C ILE A 415 10.66 -15.62 -16.86
N PRO A 416 11.72 -16.45 -16.82
CA PRO A 416 11.78 -17.69 -17.59
C PRO A 416 10.63 -18.64 -17.25
N GLY A 417 9.88 -19.06 -18.27
CA GLY A 417 8.75 -19.96 -18.09
C GLY A 417 7.49 -19.30 -17.53
N PHE A 418 7.45 -17.95 -17.48
CA PHE A 418 6.26 -17.21 -17.07
C PHE A 418 5.01 -17.66 -17.85
N ASN A 419 3.99 -18.02 -17.08
CA ASN A 419 2.67 -18.39 -17.56
C ASN A 419 1.66 -18.07 -16.46
N ALA A 420 0.93 -16.97 -16.63
CA ALA A 420 -0.04 -16.45 -15.67
C ALA A 420 -1.27 -17.33 -15.43
N THR A 421 -1.54 -18.32 -16.30
CA THR A 421 -2.69 -19.22 -16.13
C THR A 421 -2.33 -20.50 -15.39
N ASP A 422 -1.05 -20.82 -15.29
CA ASP A 422 -0.56 -22.05 -14.66
C ASP A 422 -0.15 -21.83 -13.20
N ASN A 423 0.36 -20.64 -12.87
CA ASN A 423 0.89 -20.32 -11.54
C ASN A 423 0.30 -19.01 -10.99
N PHE A 424 0.34 -18.86 -9.67
CA PHE A 424 0.15 -17.58 -9.01
C PHE A 424 1.40 -16.70 -9.17
N TYR A 425 1.20 -15.42 -9.44
CA TYR A 425 2.24 -14.41 -9.36
C TYR A 425 1.72 -13.20 -8.59
N ILE A 426 2.64 -12.42 -8.04
CA ILE A 426 2.36 -11.16 -7.36
C ILE A 426 2.56 -10.04 -8.36
N TYR A 427 1.49 -9.33 -8.66
CA TYR A 427 1.47 -8.16 -9.53
C TYR A 427 1.32 -6.92 -8.66
N GLY A 428 2.05 -5.87 -8.99
CA GLY A 428 2.03 -4.66 -8.18
C GLY A 428 2.15 -3.39 -9.00
N PHE A 429 1.59 -2.31 -8.46
CA PHE A 429 1.92 -0.98 -8.91
C PHE A 429 2.01 -0.01 -7.74
N ARG A 430 2.96 0.92 -7.83
CA ARG A 430 3.08 2.09 -6.96
C ARG A 430 2.50 3.28 -7.70
N TRP A 431 1.46 3.88 -7.14
CA TRP A 431 0.79 5.05 -7.69
C TRP A 431 1.18 6.29 -6.88
N GLU A 432 1.75 7.28 -7.53
CA GLU A 432 2.13 8.58 -6.96
C GLU A 432 1.41 9.71 -7.72
N PRO A 433 1.35 10.94 -7.18
CA PRO A 433 0.70 12.06 -7.86
C PRO A 433 1.22 12.36 -9.27
N VAL A 434 2.48 12.02 -9.54
CA VAL A 434 3.17 12.34 -10.81
C VAL A 434 3.65 11.12 -11.58
N SER A 435 3.53 9.91 -11.02
CA SER A 435 4.06 8.71 -11.66
C SER A 435 3.32 7.43 -11.26
N ILE A 436 3.43 6.39 -12.09
CA ILE A 436 3.02 5.03 -11.72
C ILE A 436 4.16 4.06 -12.07
N GLU A 437 4.65 3.30 -11.09
CA GLU A 437 5.59 2.19 -11.31
C GLU A 437 4.85 0.86 -11.29
N PHE A 438 4.87 0.12 -12.40
CA PHE A 438 4.36 -1.24 -12.49
C PHE A 438 5.49 -2.25 -12.26
N PHE A 439 5.23 -3.27 -11.46
CA PHE A 439 6.22 -4.29 -11.11
C PHE A 439 5.55 -5.64 -10.80
N MET A 440 6.39 -6.65 -10.58
CA MET A 440 5.99 -7.94 -10.04
C MET A 440 6.94 -8.35 -8.92
N ILE A 441 6.46 -9.13 -7.95
CA ILE A 441 7.35 -9.83 -7.02
C ILE A 441 7.53 -11.27 -7.52
N HIS A 442 8.76 -11.64 -7.87
CA HIS A 442 9.11 -12.97 -8.36
C HIS A 442 10.40 -13.46 -7.70
N ASP A 443 10.39 -14.69 -7.18
CA ASP A 443 11.51 -15.29 -6.45
C ASP A 443 12.06 -14.40 -5.32
N GLY A 444 11.16 -13.70 -4.62
CA GLY A 444 11.51 -12.80 -3.51
C GLY A 444 12.24 -11.53 -3.96
N ARG A 445 11.97 -11.04 -5.16
CA ARG A 445 12.55 -9.80 -5.70
C ARG A 445 11.55 -9.01 -6.50
N LYS A 446 11.65 -7.67 -6.45
CA LYS A 446 10.94 -6.77 -7.36
C LYS A 446 11.51 -6.86 -8.77
N VAL A 447 10.65 -7.23 -9.70
CA VAL A 447 10.89 -7.22 -11.15
C VAL A 447 10.14 -6.03 -11.72
N ARG A 448 10.87 -4.97 -12.06
CA ARG A 448 10.26 -3.76 -12.62
C ARG A 448 9.73 -4.04 -14.03
N LEU A 449 8.48 -3.70 -14.28
CA LEU A 449 7.86 -3.82 -15.60
C LEU A 449 7.99 -2.51 -16.39
N LEU A 450 7.57 -1.40 -15.78
CA LEU A 450 7.50 -0.09 -16.41
C LEU A 450 7.41 1.01 -15.34
N THR A 451 7.98 2.18 -15.60
CA THR A 451 7.64 3.42 -14.86
C THR A 451 7.02 4.40 -15.84
N TYR A 452 5.80 4.87 -15.57
CA TYR A 452 5.09 5.88 -16.35
C TYR A 452 5.13 7.23 -15.64
N CYS A 453 5.83 8.20 -16.24
CA CYS A 453 5.95 9.57 -15.76
C CYS A 453 5.73 10.52 -16.96
N PRO A 454 4.48 10.93 -17.23
CA PRO A 454 4.17 11.79 -18.38
C PRO A 454 4.58 13.25 -18.12
N ASP A 455 4.86 14.01 -19.19
CA ASP A 455 5.20 15.44 -19.11
C ASP A 455 4.05 16.33 -18.56
N ARG A 456 2.82 15.77 -18.51
CA ARG A 456 1.61 16.42 -18.00
C ARG A 456 0.89 15.47 -17.04
N PRO A 457 1.43 15.23 -15.83
CA PRO A 457 0.84 14.29 -14.87
C PRO A 457 -0.59 14.67 -14.52
N ASP A 458 -0.89 15.96 -14.50
CA ASP A 458 -2.20 16.58 -14.35
C ASP A 458 -3.23 16.24 -15.45
N LEU A 459 -2.85 15.53 -16.52
CA LEU A 459 -3.78 15.06 -17.57
C LEU A 459 -3.75 13.54 -17.76
N PHE A 460 -2.84 12.84 -17.09
CA PHE A 460 -2.52 11.46 -17.46
C PHE A 460 -2.35 10.51 -16.29
N ILE A 461 -2.11 11.02 -15.09
CA ILE A 461 -2.07 10.23 -13.86
C ILE A 461 -3.43 10.38 -13.18
N PRO A 462 -4.15 9.27 -12.89
CA PRO A 462 -5.31 9.29 -12.02
C PRO A 462 -5.06 10.12 -10.76
N SER A 463 -5.96 11.06 -10.49
CA SER A 463 -5.86 11.98 -9.35
C SER A 463 -6.92 11.70 -8.29
N LEU A 464 -8.01 11.00 -8.63
CA LEU A 464 -9.10 10.69 -7.70
C LEU A 464 -8.94 9.32 -7.04
N PRO A 465 -9.29 9.15 -5.76
CA PRO A 465 -9.41 7.86 -5.09
C PRO A 465 -10.25 6.84 -5.86
N GLN A 466 -9.86 5.56 -5.85
CA GLN A 466 -10.46 4.52 -6.68
C GLN A 466 -10.77 3.25 -5.88
N HIS A 467 -11.75 2.47 -6.33
CA HIS A 467 -11.98 1.11 -5.82
C HIS A 467 -10.88 0.17 -6.31
N ILE A 468 -10.54 -0.86 -5.53
CA ILE A 468 -9.81 -2.03 -6.04
C ILE A 468 -10.83 -3.00 -6.60
N ILE A 469 -10.61 -3.46 -7.83
CA ILE A 469 -11.51 -4.37 -8.54
C ILE A 469 -10.77 -5.59 -9.06
N PHE A 470 -11.39 -6.75 -8.88
CA PHE A 470 -11.06 -7.99 -9.56
C PHE A 470 -12.19 -8.40 -10.46
N ASN A 471 -11.91 -8.76 -11.71
CA ASN A 471 -12.94 -9.29 -12.57
C ASN A 471 -12.44 -10.37 -13.53
N THR A 472 -13.40 -11.11 -14.08
CA THR A 472 -13.15 -12.04 -15.19
C THR A 472 -14.26 -11.96 -16.21
N TRP A 473 -13.91 -11.63 -17.45
CA TRP A 473 -14.85 -11.37 -18.54
C TRP A 473 -14.35 -11.88 -19.89
N ARG A 474 -15.22 -11.84 -20.90
CA ARG A 474 -14.92 -12.37 -22.24
C ARG A 474 -14.71 -11.27 -23.26
N GLU A 475 -13.58 -11.32 -23.97
CA GLU A 475 -13.25 -10.41 -25.06
C GLU A 475 -14.32 -10.44 -26.17
N LYS A 476 -14.64 -9.27 -26.75
CA LYS A 476 -15.72 -9.04 -27.70
C LYS A 476 -15.78 -10.00 -28.89
N ASP A 477 -14.64 -10.36 -29.47
CA ASP A 477 -14.55 -11.20 -30.67
C ASP A 477 -14.36 -12.70 -30.38
N SER A 478 -14.53 -13.10 -29.13
CA SER A 478 -14.38 -14.48 -28.65
C SER A 478 -15.58 -15.35 -28.98
N ALA A 479 -15.31 -16.65 -29.18
CA ALA A 479 -16.34 -17.66 -29.21
C ALA A 479 -16.99 -17.83 -27.83
N VAL A 480 -18.20 -18.40 -27.80
CA VAL A 480 -18.84 -18.77 -26.52
C VAL A 480 -18.00 -19.84 -25.84
N ALA A 481 -17.62 -19.57 -24.59
CA ALA A 481 -16.89 -20.52 -23.76
C ALA A 481 -17.75 -21.78 -23.54
N THR A 482 -17.15 -22.95 -23.77
CA THR A 482 -17.85 -24.23 -23.60
C THR A 482 -17.65 -24.83 -22.21
N ASP A 483 -16.69 -24.30 -21.45
CA ASP A 483 -16.37 -24.62 -20.06
C ASP A 483 -16.35 -23.34 -19.23
N ASP A 484 -16.39 -23.50 -17.91
CA ASP A 484 -16.20 -22.41 -16.96
C ASP A 484 -14.71 -22.00 -16.92
N HIS A 485 -14.46 -20.70 -16.77
CA HIS A 485 -13.12 -20.14 -16.69
C HIS A 485 -12.98 -19.30 -15.42
N THR A 486 -12.05 -19.67 -14.55
CA THR A 486 -11.94 -19.10 -13.21
C THR A 486 -10.58 -18.45 -13.00
N MET A 487 -10.60 -17.18 -12.57
CA MET A 487 -9.47 -16.50 -11.93
C MET A 487 -9.48 -16.82 -10.44
N GLU A 488 -8.28 -16.97 -9.86
CA GLU A 488 -8.10 -17.22 -8.43
C GLU A 488 -7.19 -16.14 -7.85
N VAL A 489 -7.64 -15.46 -6.80
CA VAL A 489 -6.89 -14.41 -6.08
C VAL A 489 -6.58 -14.91 -4.68
N ASP A 490 -5.30 -14.94 -4.32
CA ASP A 490 -4.78 -15.39 -3.02
C ASP A 490 -4.83 -14.27 -2.01
N PHE A 491 -4.30 -13.10 -2.36
CA PHE A 491 -4.40 -11.92 -1.51
C PHE A 491 -4.42 -10.64 -2.33
N VAL A 492 -4.88 -9.57 -1.67
CA VAL A 492 -4.72 -8.18 -2.08
C VAL A 492 -4.17 -7.38 -0.90
N TYR A 493 -3.11 -6.62 -1.15
CA TYR A 493 -2.53 -5.69 -0.18
C TYR A 493 -2.48 -4.28 -0.77
N TYR A 494 -2.63 -3.29 0.08
CA TYR A 494 -2.48 -1.87 -0.24
C TYR A 494 -1.86 -1.17 0.95
N GLY A 495 -0.88 -0.31 0.73
CA GLY A 495 -0.37 0.59 1.74
C GLY A 495 0.85 1.37 1.27
N GLU A 496 1.45 2.13 2.17
CA GLU A 496 2.72 2.80 1.92
C GLU A 496 3.87 1.79 1.81
N ASP A 497 4.89 2.16 1.04
CA ASP A 497 6.08 1.37 0.72
C ASP A 497 7.24 2.38 0.71
N GLU A 498 7.69 2.77 1.90
CA GLU A 498 8.68 3.83 2.09
C GLU A 498 10.01 3.46 1.45
N ASP A 499 10.41 2.20 1.58
CA ASP A 499 11.68 1.72 1.04
C ASP A 499 11.62 1.40 -0.45
N ARG A 500 10.44 1.32 -1.08
CA ARG A 500 10.25 1.05 -2.50
C ARG A 500 10.71 -0.34 -2.91
N ASP A 501 10.73 -1.32 -2.02
CA ASP A 501 11.09 -2.69 -2.36
C ASP A 501 9.95 -3.47 -3.07
N GLY A 502 8.75 -2.88 -3.11
CA GLY A 502 7.56 -3.41 -3.75
C GLY A 502 6.61 -4.14 -2.80
N TRP A 503 6.90 -4.23 -1.52
CA TRP A 503 5.97 -4.64 -0.48
C TRP A 503 5.52 -3.42 0.33
N PRO A 504 4.24 -3.34 0.70
CA PRO A 504 3.83 -2.35 1.67
C PRO A 504 4.52 -2.58 3.03
N ASP A 505 4.93 -1.52 3.72
CA ASP A 505 5.72 -1.57 4.96
C ASP A 505 5.01 -2.29 6.12
N HIS A 506 3.70 -2.48 6.05
CA HIS A 506 2.93 -3.25 7.04
C HIS A 506 2.89 -4.76 6.76
N VAL A 507 3.36 -5.17 5.57
CA VAL A 507 3.39 -6.57 5.12
C VAL A 507 4.75 -7.19 5.38
N ASP A 508 5.82 -6.39 5.44
CA ASP A 508 7.14 -6.88 5.80
C ASP A 508 7.79 -6.06 6.93
N ASP A 509 8.87 -6.62 7.49
CA ASP A 509 9.64 -5.98 8.55
C ASP A 509 10.94 -5.37 8.00
N CYS A 510 11.01 -5.01 6.70
CA CYS A 510 12.22 -4.42 6.14
C CYS A 510 12.48 -3.04 6.78
N PRO A 511 13.73 -2.72 7.17
CA PRO A 511 14.07 -1.35 7.58
C PRO A 511 13.89 -0.40 6.39
N SER A 512 13.34 0.80 6.62
CA SER A 512 13.01 1.83 5.62
C SER A 512 14.16 2.37 4.74
N ILE A 513 15.34 1.75 4.76
CA ILE A 513 16.48 2.10 3.92
C ILE A 513 16.54 1.13 2.73
N TYR A 514 16.03 1.60 1.59
CA TYR A 514 16.13 0.94 0.30
C TYR A 514 17.56 0.50 -0.05
N ASP A 515 17.75 -0.80 -0.26
CA ASP A 515 18.89 -1.34 -1.00
C ASP A 515 18.36 -2.12 -2.21
N PRO A 516 18.49 -1.61 -3.45
CA PRO A 516 17.98 -2.27 -4.65
C PRO A 516 18.64 -3.63 -4.92
N ASP A 517 19.77 -3.92 -4.26
CA ASP A 517 20.46 -5.21 -4.34
C ASP A 517 20.13 -6.13 -3.14
N GLN A 518 19.29 -5.71 -2.18
CA GLN A 518 18.86 -6.58 -1.09
C GLN A 518 17.99 -7.72 -1.62
N ASN A 519 18.41 -8.93 -1.28
CA ASN A 519 17.61 -10.13 -1.49
C ASN A 519 16.58 -10.16 -0.33
N LEU A 520 15.28 -9.95 -0.61
CA LEU A 520 14.20 -9.86 0.39
C LEU A 520 14.16 -11.04 1.37
N ASN A 521 14.77 -12.17 0.99
CA ASN A 521 15.05 -13.30 1.87
C ASN A 521 15.82 -12.94 3.17
N GLN A 522 16.41 -11.74 3.27
CA GLN A 522 17.06 -11.25 4.50
C GLN A 522 16.12 -10.47 5.43
N CYS A 523 15.03 -9.88 4.92
CA CYS A 523 14.02 -9.23 5.75
C CYS A 523 12.95 -10.22 6.25
N ALA A 524 12.60 -11.22 5.43
CA ALA A 524 11.67 -12.27 5.83
C ALA A 524 12.33 -13.29 6.77
N SER A 525 12.50 -12.93 8.05
CA SER A 525 12.96 -13.87 9.08
C SER A 525 11.89 -14.89 9.50
N VAL A 526 10.66 -14.77 8.99
CA VAL A 526 9.59 -15.75 9.20
C VAL A 526 9.52 -16.66 7.97
N LEU A 527 10.22 -17.80 8.04
CA LEU A 527 10.08 -18.88 7.07
C LEU A 527 8.68 -19.53 7.22
N VAL A 528 7.66 -19.00 6.54
CA VAL A 528 6.34 -19.64 6.45
C VAL A 528 6.43 -20.78 5.42
N LEU A 529 6.61 -22.01 5.90
CA LEU A 529 6.52 -23.20 5.05
C LEU A 529 5.03 -23.58 4.89
N GLN A 530 4.45 -23.35 3.71
CA GLN A 530 3.07 -23.67 3.38
C GLN A 530 2.93 -25.16 3.00
N GLU A 531 1.94 -25.88 3.55
CA GLU A 531 1.68 -27.31 3.28
C GLU A 531 0.85 -27.52 1.99
N GLU A 532 1.22 -28.51 1.17
CA GLU A 532 0.34 -29.10 0.14
C GLU A 532 -0.47 -30.28 0.72
N PHE A 533 -1.80 -30.21 0.66
CA PHE A 533 -2.70 -31.29 1.09
C PHE A 533 -2.81 -32.42 0.03
N LEU A 534 -2.82 -33.68 0.47
CA LEU A 534 -3.20 -34.85 -0.34
C LEU A 534 -4.55 -35.42 0.10
N GLU A 535 -5.37 -35.83 -0.88
CA GLU A 535 -6.76 -36.28 -0.75
C GLU A 535 -7.03 -37.40 0.30
N ASP A 536 -8.22 -37.30 0.90
CA ASP A 536 -8.84 -38.26 1.82
C ASP A 536 -8.86 -39.70 1.27
N SER A 537 -8.26 -40.65 2.00
CA SER A 537 -8.49 -42.08 1.78
C SER A 537 -9.46 -42.66 2.82
N LEU A 538 -10.53 -43.28 2.31
CA LEU A 538 -11.79 -43.55 3.00
C LEU A 538 -11.81 -44.66 4.08
N ASN A 539 -10.70 -45.15 4.65
CA ASN A 539 -10.76 -46.34 5.53
C ASN A 539 -9.72 -46.44 6.68
N GLY A 540 -9.42 -45.35 7.40
CA GLY A 540 -8.66 -45.43 8.66
C GLY A 540 -8.05 -44.11 9.10
N TRP A 541 -7.89 -43.92 10.41
CA TRP A 541 -7.17 -42.77 10.97
C TRP A 541 -5.69 -42.91 10.68
N THR A 542 -5.21 -42.27 9.63
CA THR A 542 -3.79 -42.13 9.34
C THR A 542 -3.50 -40.64 9.39
N ALA A 543 -2.85 -40.18 10.46
CA ALA A 543 -2.27 -38.85 10.47
C ALA A 543 -0.94 -38.94 9.73
N LYS A 544 -0.78 -38.11 8.70
CA LYS A 544 0.51 -37.85 8.07
C LYS A 544 1.06 -36.59 8.73
N ASP A 545 2.08 -36.78 9.54
CA ASP A 545 2.76 -35.68 10.22
C ASP A 545 4.13 -35.48 9.54
N LEU A 546 4.39 -34.26 9.08
CA LEU A 546 5.72 -33.84 8.65
C LEU A 546 6.46 -33.31 9.89
N PHE A 547 7.57 -33.95 10.23
CA PHE A 547 8.42 -33.55 11.34
C PHE A 547 9.69 -32.94 10.80
N TYR A 548 10.09 -31.80 11.35
CA TYR A 548 11.33 -31.14 10.97
C TYR A 548 12.35 -31.35 12.08
N GLY A 549 13.57 -31.77 11.73
CA GLY A 549 14.66 -31.95 12.68
C GLY A 549 15.94 -31.31 12.17
N LEU A 550 16.85 -30.95 13.08
CA LEU A 550 18.15 -30.38 12.71
C LEU A 550 19.25 -31.36 13.08
N GLN A 551 20.18 -31.58 12.15
CA GLN A 551 21.44 -32.28 12.44
C GLN A 551 22.60 -31.41 11.97
N GLY A 552 23.19 -30.64 12.90
CA GLY A 552 24.14 -29.58 12.55
C GLY A 552 23.42 -28.34 12.02
N ASN A 553 23.91 -27.80 10.90
CA ASN A 553 23.36 -26.60 10.21
C ASN A 553 22.35 -26.97 9.11
N THR A 554 21.89 -28.22 9.07
CA THR A 554 21.01 -28.74 8.01
C THR A 554 19.67 -29.12 8.63
N ALA A 555 18.58 -28.62 8.02
CA ALA A 555 17.22 -28.99 8.36
C ALA A 555 16.79 -30.23 7.56
N TYR A 556 16.17 -31.18 8.24
CA TYR A 556 15.66 -32.44 7.69
C TYR A 556 14.16 -32.47 7.82
N VAL A 557 13.48 -33.04 6.82
CA VAL A 557 12.04 -33.30 6.86
C VAL A 557 11.82 -34.81 6.93
N TYR A 558 11.18 -35.24 8.00
CA TYR A 558 10.80 -36.62 8.24
C TYR A 558 9.30 -36.77 8.01
N GLU A 559 8.94 -37.75 7.19
CA GLU A 559 7.54 -38.09 6.95
C GLU A 559 7.16 -39.28 7.86
N GLY A 560 6.30 -39.03 8.84
CA GLY A 560 5.81 -40.05 9.78
C GLY A 560 4.34 -40.38 9.53
N TYR A 561 4.02 -41.68 9.57
CA TYR A 561 2.64 -42.17 9.51
C TYR A 561 2.27 -42.82 10.84
N TYR A 562 1.23 -42.34 11.50
CA TYR A 562 0.70 -42.97 12.73
C TYR A 562 -0.72 -43.45 12.53
N THR A 563 -0.99 -44.67 13.01
CA THR A 563 -2.34 -45.22 13.16
C THR A 563 -2.66 -45.29 14.65
N ALA A 564 -3.73 -44.62 15.07
CA ALA A 564 -4.17 -44.64 16.45
C ALA A 564 -4.82 -46.00 16.78
N GLY A 565 -4.02 -46.94 17.27
CA GLY A 565 -4.52 -48.13 17.97
C GLY A 565 -3.81 -49.43 17.63
N ASP A 566 -2.72 -49.73 18.35
CA ASP A 566 -2.30 -51.08 18.80
C ASP A 566 -0.81 -51.17 19.21
N GLY A 567 -0.03 -50.09 19.11
CA GLY A 567 1.34 -50.07 19.62
C GLY A 567 2.35 -50.82 18.74
N THR A 568 2.04 -51.02 17.46
CA THR A 568 2.98 -51.60 16.50
C THR A 568 3.70 -50.53 15.67
N GLN A 569 5.04 -50.61 15.60
CA GLN A 569 5.91 -49.70 14.82
C GLN A 569 5.73 -49.90 13.30
N LEU A 570 5.68 -48.80 12.55
CA LEU A 570 5.92 -48.77 11.11
C LEU A 570 7.07 -47.80 10.79
N GLY A 571 7.92 -48.18 9.84
CA GLY A 571 9.11 -47.42 9.43
C GLY A 571 8.78 -46.23 8.53
N GLY A 572 9.51 -45.12 8.71
CA GLY A 572 9.40 -43.91 7.88
C GLY A 572 10.38 -43.90 6.70
N HIS A 573 10.08 -43.08 5.68
CA HIS A 573 10.97 -42.78 4.56
C HIS A 573 11.68 -41.43 4.80
N HIS A 574 12.98 -41.39 4.47
CA HIS A 574 13.85 -40.22 4.61
C HIS A 574 13.92 -39.46 3.28
N LYS A 575 13.65 -38.15 3.30
CA LYS A 575 13.91 -37.25 2.17
C LYS A 575 14.77 -36.09 2.68
N GLU A 576 15.96 -35.96 2.11
CA GLU A 576 16.93 -34.92 2.45
C GLU A 576 16.54 -33.61 1.73
N LEU A 577 16.59 -32.49 2.44
CA LEU A 577 16.37 -31.15 1.88
C LEU A 577 17.71 -30.43 1.94
N ASP A 578 18.32 -30.20 0.78
CA ASP A 578 19.63 -29.54 0.66
C ASP A 578 19.48 -28.01 0.85
N GLN A 579 19.31 -27.55 2.09
CA GLN A 579 19.48 -26.15 2.44
C GLN A 579 20.33 -26.00 3.70
N GLU A 580 21.42 -25.23 3.58
CA GLU A 580 22.36 -24.92 4.65
C GLU A 580 21.90 -23.63 5.35
N ILE A 581 21.56 -23.71 6.63
CA ILE A 581 21.11 -22.55 7.42
C ILE A 581 22.23 -22.18 8.39
N SER A 582 22.79 -20.96 8.29
CA SER A 582 23.83 -20.48 9.20
C SER A 582 23.29 -19.45 10.20
N GLY A 583 23.28 -19.79 11.50
CA GLY A 583 22.91 -18.88 12.59
C GLY A 583 22.99 -19.56 13.97
N THR A 584 23.21 -18.80 15.05
CA THR A 584 23.37 -19.35 16.41
C THR A 584 22.06 -19.49 17.20
N SER A 585 20.96 -18.90 16.72
CA SER A 585 19.62 -18.98 17.30
C SER A 585 18.58 -18.70 16.22
N PHE A 586 17.47 -19.44 16.18
CA PHE A 586 16.30 -19.11 15.36
C PHE A 586 15.02 -19.62 16.05
N MET A 587 13.92 -18.92 15.83
CA MET A 587 12.57 -19.32 16.25
C MET A 587 11.87 -19.94 15.04
N ILE A 588 11.27 -21.12 15.20
CA ILE A 588 10.42 -21.72 14.18
C ILE A 588 9.00 -21.77 14.74
N GLU A 589 8.10 -21.00 14.16
CA GLU A 589 6.66 -21.08 14.45
C GLU A 589 6.02 -22.10 13.50
N PHE A 590 5.31 -23.09 14.05
CA PHE A 590 4.58 -24.07 13.25
C PHE A 590 3.08 -23.81 13.36
N ARG A 591 2.42 -23.52 12.22
CA ARG A 591 0.96 -23.44 12.12
C ARG A 591 0.44 -24.67 11.38
N SER A 592 -0.14 -25.63 12.11
CA SER A 592 -0.83 -26.78 11.51
C SER A 592 -2.34 -26.56 11.53
N ARG A 593 -2.98 -26.64 10.36
CA ARG A 593 -4.46 -26.54 10.19
C ARG A 593 -5.03 -27.94 9.93
N SER A 594 -5.65 -28.58 10.94
CA SER A 594 -6.41 -29.83 10.73
C SER A 594 -7.91 -29.53 10.55
N ARG A 595 -8.50 -29.99 9.44
CA ARG A 595 -9.97 -29.99 9.27
C ARG A 595 -10.54 -31.36 9.65
N ASN A 596 -11.58 -31.35 10.49
CA ASN A 596 -12.48 -32.50 10.63
C ASN A 596 -13.93 -32.08 10.40
N LYS A 597 -14.84 -33.07 10.34
CA LYS A 597 -16.29 -32.89 10.13
C LYS A 597 -17.00 -32.00 11.18
N TYR A 598 -16.32 -31.62 12.26
CA TYR A 598 -16.86 -30.86 13.39
C TYR A 598 -16.24 -29.47 13.59
N GLY A 599 -15.38 -29.00 12.66
CA GLY A 599 -14.81 -27.65 12.67
C GLY A 599 -13.28 -27.62 12.54
N VAL A 600 -12.74 -26.41 12.35
CA VAL A 600 -11.31 -26.12 12.28
C VAL A 600 -10.78 -25.92 13.70
N GLY A 601 -9.65 -26.57 14.04
CA GLY A 601 -8.90 -26.27 15.26
C GLY A 601 -7.44 -26.03 14.88
N ALA A 602 -6.90 -24.88 15.27
CA ALA A 602 -5.49 -24.57 15.12
C ALA A 602 -4.69 -25.31 16.21
N ILE A 603 -3.53 -25.86 15.84
CA ILE A 603 -2.53 -26.35 16.78
C ILE A 603 -1.32 -25.43 16.64
N ASN A 604 -1.00 -24.71 17.72
CA ASN A 604 0.25 -23.96 17.82
C ASN A 604 1.26 -24.86 18.53
N VAL A 605 2.40 -25.11 17.89
CA VAL A 605 3.53 -25.85 18.46
C VAL A 605 4.73 -24.91 18.51
N GLY A 606 5.22 -24.61 19.72
CA GLY A 606 6.50 -23.94 19.91
C GLY A 606 7.61 -24.98 20.07
N LEU A 607 8.73 -24.82 19.36
CA LEU A 607 9.87 -25.73 19.44
C LEU A 607 11.13 -24.95 19.84
N LEU A 608 11.73 -25.32 20.98
CA LEU A 608 13.00 -24.76 21.45
C LEU A 608 14.11 -25.79 21.16
N VAL A 609 15.11 -25.42 20.34
CA VAL A 609 16.27 -26.28 20.06
C VAL A 609 17.48 -25.75 20.82
N ASP A 610 18.02 -26.53 21.75
CA ASP A 610 19.32 -26.23 22.39
C ASP A 610 20.43 -27.03 21.66
N THR A 611 21.36 -26.32 21.03
CA THR A 611 22.55 -26.90 20.39
C THR A 611 23.81 -26.68 21.22
N THR A 612 23.75 -26.80 22.55
CA THR A 612 24.99 -26.88 23.34
C THR A 612 25.75 -28.19 23.07
N VAL A 613 26.82 -28.09 22.30
CA VAL A 613 27.78 -29.19 22.09
C VAL A 613 28.66 -29.32 23.34
N TYR A 614 28.50 -30.41 24.09
CA TYR A 614 29.46 -30.77 25.14
C TYR A 614 30.69 -31.45 24.51
N ASP A 615 31.88 -30.93 24.80
CA ASP A 615 33.13 -31.62 24.52
C ASP A 615 33.22 -32.90 25.36
N ASN A 616 32.99 -34.04 24.71
CA ASN A 616 33.23 -35.36 25.29
C ASN A 616 34.75 -35.64 25.25
N PRO A 617 35.43 -35.87 26.40
CA PRO A 617 36.85 -36.21 26.42
C PRO A 617 37.17 -37.61 25.84
N PHE A 618 36.16 -38.35 25.38
CA PHE A 618 36.30 -39.65 24.72
C PHE A 618 35.68 -39.63 23.32
N GLY A 619 36.29 -38.85 22.41
CA GLY A 619 36.25 -39.01 20.95
C GLY A 619 35.02 -39.69 20.34
N GLY A 620 33.91 -38.95 20.26
CA GLY A 620 32.73 -39.31 19.48
C GLY A 620 31.73 -38.14 19.48
N LYS A 621 31.48 -37.53 18.32
CA LYS A 621 30.44 -36.50 18.16
C LYS A 621 29.08 -37.19 18.08
N SER A 622 28.36 -37.25 19.19
CA SER A 622 26.91 -37.46 19.19
C SER A 622 26.26 -36.33 19.99
N ALA A 623 25.42 -35.53 19.35
CA ALA A 623 24.56 -34.60 20.04
C ALA A 623 23.49 -35.41 20.78
N ASN A 624 23.60 -35.51 22.10
CA ASN A 624 22.49 -35.94 22.95
C ASN A 624 21.60 -34.72 23.21
N GLY A 625 20.83 -34.30 22.21
CA GLY A 625 19.83 -33.25 22.37
C GLY A 625 18.55 -33.82 22.98
N TYR A 626 18.01 -33.16 24.00
CA TYR A 626 16.65 -33.39 24.48
C TYR A 626 15.72 -32.42 23.76
N PHE A 627 14.58 -32.91 23.28
CA PHE A 627 13.54 -32.05 22.72
C PHE A 627 12.29 -32.12 23.59
N VAL A 628 11.78 -30.95 23.96
CA VAL A 628 10.49 -30.79 24.62
C VAL A 628 9.56 -30.06 23.66
N ALA A 629 8.52 -30.75 23.19
CA ALA A 629 7.47 -30.15 22.37
C ALA A 629 6.24 -29.89 23.25
N VAL A 630 5.72 -28.67 23.20
CA VAL A 630 4.52 -28.25 23.92
C VAL A 630 3.46 -27.85 22.90
N GLY A 631 2.33 -28.57 22.90
CA GLY A 631 1.20 -28.30 22.01
C GLY A 631 -0.09 -28.08 22.78
N SER A 632 -0.95 -27.22 22.25
CA SER A 632 -2.32 -27.00 22.72
C SER A 632 -3.31 -27.74 21.81
N TYR A 633 -4.15 -28.62 22.36
CA TYR A 633 -5.25 -29.25 21.61
C TYR A 633 -6.52 -29.32 22.48
N GLN A 634 -7.59 -28.68 22.01
CA GLN A 634 -8.90 -28.62 22.70
C GLN A 634 -8.82 -28.15 24.18
N GLY A 635 -7.93 -27.19 24.48
CA GLY A 635 -7.71 -26.67 25.83
C GLY A 635 -6.93 -27.62 26.74
N ARG A 636 -6.11 -28.49 26.16
CA ARG A 636 -5.14 -29.34 26.87
C ARG A 636 -3.74 -29.03 26.39
N VAL A 637 -2.81 -28.97 27.33
CA VAL A 637 -1.37 -28.87 27.06
C VAL A 637 -0.80 -30.27 27.13
N ILE A 638 -0.02 -30.63 26.12
CA ILE A 638 0.64 -31.93 26.03
C ILE A 638 2.14 -31.70 25.89
N VAL A 639 2.92 -32.34 26.75
CA VAL A 639 4.38 -32.23 26.80
C VAL A 639 5.00 -33.57 26.46
N PHE A 640 5.87 -33.60 25.45
CA PHE A 640 6.59 -34.81 25.04
C PHE A 640 8.09 -34.65 25.24
N LYS A 641 8.77 -35.75 25.61
CA LYS A 641 10.22 -35.90 25.54
C LYS A 641 10.57 -36.71 24.31
N MET A 642 11.49 -36.22 23.48
CA MET A 642 12.08 -37.03 22.41
C MET A 642 13.49 -37.47 22.81
N GLU A 643 13.74 -38.77 22.81
CA GLU A 643 15.07 -39.36 22.97
C GLU A 643 15.30 -40.39 21.87
N LYS A 644 16.36 -40.22 21.07
CA LYS A 644 16.79 -41.20 20.05
C LYS A 644 15.67 -41.61 19.08
N GLY A 645 14.85 -40.66 18.65
CA GLY A 645 13.72 -40.94 17.74
C GLY A 645 12.50 -41.55 18.42
N GLN A 646 12.46 -41.63 19.75
CA GLN A 646 11.29 -42.11 20.50
C GLN A 646 10.66 -40.97 21.31
N TYR A 647 9.34 -40.84 21.19
CA TYR A 647 8.55 -39.90 21.97
C TYR A 647 8.01 -40.56 23.23
N THR A 648 8.21 -39.91 24.37
CA THR A 648 7.59 -40.28 25.65
C THR A 648 6.71 -39.13 26.10
N LEU A 649 5.41 -39.39 26.32
CA LEU A 649 4.51 -38.41 26.92
C LEU A 649 4.98 -38.13 28.35
N LEU A 650 5.35 -36.88 28.64
CA LEU A 650 5.76 -36.46 29.97
C LEU A 650 4.55 -35.99 30.78
N ALA A 651 3.71 -35.14 30.19
CA ALA A 651 2.56 -34.57 30.87
C ALA A 651 1.41 -34.29 29.91
N GLN A 652 0.18 -34.41 30.40
CA GLN A 652 -1.02 -34.01 29.69
C GLN A 652 -2.00 -33.37 30.68
N THR A 653 -2.49 -32.18 30.36
CA THR A 653 -3.54 -31.56 31.19
C THR A 653 -4.92 -32.13 30.87
N THR A 654 -5.78 -32.22 31.88
CA THR A 654 -7.22 -32.37 31.65
C THR A 654 -7.78 -31.05 31.15
N LYS A 655 -8.86 -31.09 30.36
CA LYS A 655 -9.53 -29.87 29.86
C LYS A 655 -9.87 -28.93 31.02
N GLY A 656 -9.16 -27.80 31.14
CA GLY A 656 -9.32 -26.83 32.23
C GLY A 656 -8.73 -27.21 33.60
N GLY A 657 -7.80 -28.18 33.68
CA GLY A 657 -7.12 -28.57 34.92
C GLY A 657 -5.59 -28.52 34.82
N PHE A 658 -4.91 -28.38 35.96
CA PHE A 658 -3.45 -28.34 36.05
C PHE A 658 -2.83 -29.75 35.94
N PRO A 659 -1.59 -29.90 35.41
CA PRO A 659 -0.85 -31.15 35.54
C PRO A 659 -0.69 -31.50 37.03
N GLN A 660 -0.79 -32.78 37.40
CA GLN A 660 -0.51 -33.24 38.78
C GLN A 660 0.87 -33.91 38.88
N ASP A 661 1.84 -33.45 38.08
CA ASP A 661 3.23 -33.89 38.20
C ASP A 661 3.99 -32.95 39.13
N GLU A 662 4.67 -33.51 40.12
CA GLU A 662 5.42 -32.76 41.15
C GLU A 662 6.61 -31.97 40.56
N ASN A 663 6.99 -32.25 39.31
CA ASN A 663 8.13 -31.63 38.64
C ASN A 663 7.74 -30.54 37.61
N PHE A 664 6.44 -30.22 37.47
CA PHE A 664 5.96 -29.22 36.53
C PHE A 664 5.14 -28.15 37.23
N HIS A 665 5.56 -26.89 37.09
CA HIS A 665 4.85 -25.74 37.60
C HIS A 665 4.42 -24.82 36.45
N ILE A 666 3.18 -24.33 36.50
CA ILE A 666 2.72 -23.28 35.58
C ILE A 666 2.96 -21.93 36.25
N VAL A 667 3.74 -21.08 35.60
CA VAL A 667 4.07 -19.74 36.09
C VAL A 667 3.38 -18.69 35.21
N ARG A 668 2.45 -17.93 35.79
CA ARG A 668 1.86 -16.76 35.11
C ARG A 668 2.47 -15.49 35.65
N VAL A 669 2.83 -14.58 34.75
CA VAL A 669 3.41 -13.29 35.13
C VAL A 669 2.55 -12.19 34.55
N TYR A 670 2.03 -11.32 35.43
CA TYR A 670 1.17 -10.20 35.06
C TYR A 670 1.94 -8.90 35.26
N HIS A 671 1.99 -8.06 34.22
CA HIS A 671 2.41 -6.67 34.35
C HIS A 671 1.20 -5.82 34.70
N LEU A 672 1.15 -5.30 35.93
CA LEU A 672 0.04 -4.48 36.38
C LEU A 672 0.22 -3.03 35.89
N SER A 673 -0.89 -2.34 35.64
CA SER A 673 -0.90 -0.92 35.25
C SER A 673 -0.21 0.02 36.25
N SER A 674 0.04 -0.45 37.48
CA SER A 674 0.86 0.22 38.49
C SER A 674 2.38 0.13 38.26
N GLY A 675 2.84 -0.53 37.18
CA GLY A 675 4.26 -0.76 36.89
C GLY A 675 4.90 -1.85 37.75
N SER A 676 4.09 -2.70 38.39
CA SER A 676 4.53 -3.80 39.26
C SER A 676 4.14 -5.16 38.68
N TRP A 677 4.89 -6.20 39.00
CA TRP A 677 4.66 -7.56 38.50
C TRP A 677 3.98 -8.44 39.55
N SER A 678 2.94 -9.19 39.15
CA SER A 678 2.36 -10.27 39.96
C SER A 678 2.71 -11.62 39.35
N ILE A 679 3.23 -12.55 40.15
CA ILE A 679 3.66 -13.88 39.70
C ILE A 679 2.74 -14.91 40.35
N PHE A 680 2.19 -15.83 39.56
CA PHE A 680 1.37 -16.93 40.06
C PHE A 680 2.07 -18.25 39.74
N VAL A 681 2.33 -19.06 40.76
CA VAL A 681 2.84 -20.43 40.60
C VAL A 681 1.69 -21.38 40.95
N ASP A 682 1.28 -22.21 39.99
CA ASP A 682 0.14 -23.12 40.09
C ASP A 682 -1.14 -22.45 40.63
N GLY A 683 -1.40 -21.24 40.11
CA GLY A 683 -2.59 -20.46 40.45
C GLY A 683 -2.54 -19.77 41.82
N LYS A 684 -1.40 -19.75 42.52
CA LYS A 684 -1.20 -18.98 43.76
C LYS A 684 -0.28 -17.79 43.49
N GLU A 685 -0.75 -16.59 43.82
CA GLU A 685 0.07 -15.37 43.75
C GLU A 685 1.21 -15.45 44.77
N GLN A 686 2.43 -15.16 44.31
CA GLN A 686 3.65 -15.21 45.11
C GLN A 686 4.60 -14.08 44.69
N THR A 687 5.52 -13.70 45.59
CA THR A 687 6.65 -12.87 45.21
C THR A 687 7.69 -13.69 44.44
N LEU A 688 8.48 -13.06 43.57
CA LEU A 688 9.54 -13.74 42.80
C LEU A 688 10.48 -14.59 43.67
N GLU A 689 10.87 -14.06 44.84
CA GLU A 689 11.76 -14.78 45.77
C GLU A 689 11.07 -15.96 46.47
N THR A 690 9.75 -15.89 46.66
CA THR A 690 8.98 -17.03 47.18
C THR A 690 8.79 -18.09 46.09
N ALA A 691 8.48 -17.67 44.87
CA ALA A 691 8.37 -18.55 43.70
C ALA A 691 9.67 -19.34 43.46
N LYS A 692 10.83 -18.66 43.47
CA LYS A 692 12.14 -19.31 43.35
C LYS A 692 12.40 -20.34 44.45
N LYS A 693 11.95 -20.06 45.67
CA LYS A 693 12.17 -20.92 46.83
C LYS A 693 11.23 -22.13 46.83
N ASP A 694 9.96 -21.93 46.48
CA ASP A 694 8.94 -22.98 46.47
C ASP A 694 9.18 -23.98 45.35
N MET A 695 9.68 -23.52 44.19
CA MET A 695 9.99 -24.38 43.04
C MET A 695 11.24 -25.26 43.24
N SER A 696 12.09 -25.00 44.24
CA SER A 696 13.26 -25.84 44.59
C SER A 696 14.27 -26.18 43.47
N PHE A 697 14.17 -25.54 42.30
CA PHE A 697 15.02 -25.84 41.13
C PHE A 697 16.38 -25.14 41.18
N THR A 698 17.44 -25.83 40.76
CA THR A 698 18.80 -25.29 40.68
C THR A 698 19.11 -24.60 39.36
N ASN A 699 18.39 -24.92 38.28
CA ASN A 699 18.52 -24.32 36.95
C ASN A 699 17.13 -24.05 36.36
N PHE A 700 16.89 -22.86 35.82
CA PHE A 700 15.61 -22.48 35.21
C PHE A 700 15.78 -22.22 33.72
N ARG A 701 14.82 -22.68 32.91
CA ARG A 701 14.59 -22.16 31.55
C ARG A 701 13.13 -21.76 31.38
N PHE A 702 12.92 -20.63 30.72
CA PHE A 702 11.60 -20.08 30.42
C PHE A 702 11.24 -20.41 28.97
N ILE A 703 10.03 -20.91 28.75
CA ILE A 703 9.41 -20.98 27.43
C ILE A 703 8.22 -20.02 27.45
N SER A 704 8.31 -18.94 26.69
CA SER A 704 7.14 -18.09 26.39
C SER A 704 6.47 -18.64 25.13
N LEU A 705 5.16 -18.86 25.19
CA LEU A 705 4.34 -19.07 24.00
C LEU A 705 3.73 -17.72 23.67
N GLY A 706 4.39 -16.96 22.80
CA GLY A 706 3.84 -15.68 22.34
C GLY A 706 2.46 -15.91 21.71
N LEU A 707 1.44 -15.30 22.28
CA LEU A 707 0.19 -15.06 21.57
C LEU A 707 0.31 -13.65 20.97
N ASP A 708 -0.02 -13.57 19.68
CA ASP A 708 0.03 -12.35 18.89
C ASP A 708 -0.70 -11.19 19.61
N PRO A 709 -0.01 -10.08 19.93
CA PRO A 709 -0.62 -8.94 20.60
C PRO A 709 -1.56 -8.10 19.71
N ASN A 710 -1.67 -8.37 18.41
CA ASN A 710 -2.39 -7.52 17.46
C ASN A 710 -3.89 -7.87 17.28
N ASP A 711 -4.48 -8.78 18.07
CA ASP A 711 -5.91 -9.14 17.90
C ASP A 711 -6.93 -8.07 18.31
N GLY A 712 -6.48 -6.91 18.81
CA GLY A 712 -7.33 -5.75 19.09
C GLY A 712 -8.41 -5.95 20.17
N THR A 713 -8.54 -7.14 20.78
CA THR A 713 -9.64 -7.44 21.71
C THR A 713 -9.21 -7.69 23.15
N THR A 714 -7.91 -7.72 23.46
CA THR A 714 -7.45 -7.88 24.85
C THR A 714 -6.31 -6.94 25.23
N THR A 715 -6.64 -5.87 25.99
CA THR A 715 -5.67 -4.95 26.61
C THR A 715 -4.88 -5.55 27.79
N ASN A 716 -4.67 -6.87 27.82
CA ASN A 716 -3.80 -7.55 28.77
C ASN A 716 -3.14 -8.75 28.06
N ALA A 717 -1.98 -8.55 27.44
CA ALA A 717 -1.19 -9.65 26.90
C ALA A 717 -0.91 -10.67 28.02
N LEU A 718 -1.38 -11.91 27.80
CA LEU A 718 -1.27 -13.04 28.71
C LEU A 718 -0.13 -13.93 28.23
N ASP A 719 1.06 -13.77 28.79
CA ASP A 719 2.13 -14.76 28.61
C ASP A 719 1.95 -15.89 29.65
N ASP A 720 1.50 -17.06 29.19
CA ASP A 720 1.65 -18.30 29.96
C ASP A 720 3.11 -18.75 29.81
N ILE A 721 3.91 -18.60 30.88
CA ILE A 721 5.32 -18.99 30.90
C ILE A 721 5.45 -20.38 31.53
N TYR A 722 5.96 -21.34 30.75
CA TYR A 722 6.19 -22.70 31.23
C TYR A 722 7.63 -22.83 31.73
N VAL A 723 7.77 -23.36 32.95
CA VAL A 723 9.06 -23.55 33.62
C VAL A 723 9.22 -25.04 33.95
N TYR A 724 10.35 -25.61 33.58
CA TYR A 724 10.70 -26.99 33.92
C TYR A 724 12.15 -27.09 34.38
N ASP A 725 12.43 -28.05 35.27
CA ASP A 725 13.78 -28.39 35.69
C ASP A 725 14.46 -29.29 34.64
N THR A 726 15.72 -28.98 34.34
CA THR A 726 16.52 -29.73 33.37
C THR A 726 17.31 -30.88 33.98
N ASP A 727 17.36 -30.99 35.32
CA ASP A 727 18.07 -32.04 36.04
C ASP A 727 17.28 -33.37 36.18
#